data_AF-A0A651F7I3-F1
#
_entry.id   AF-A0A651F7I3-F1
#
_cell.length_a   1.000
_cell.length_b   1.000
_cell.length_c   1.000
_cell.angle_alpha   90.00
_cell.angle_beta   90.00
_cell.angle_gamma   90.00
#
_symmetry.space_group_name_H-M   'P 1'
#
loop_
_entity.id
_entity.type
_entity.pdbx_description
1 polymer ?
#
loop_
_entity_poly.entity_id
_entity_poly.type
_entity_poly.pdbx_seq_one_letter_code
_entity_poly.pdbx_strand_id
1 'polypeptide(L)'
;MSADETIRTPSRPIIEEFSPMLGASPINDFVGAINDVLFSNYVVYVLLGVGILFTIWSGFGQYRALTHGAAVVRGKYDDKNDPGAINHFQALSAALSATVGLGNIAGVALAVALGGPGAILWMWLIGFLGMSLKMTEVTQSMLYRNTDDPDNPHGGPMFVVQKGFKKFGLGGLGAFIGGVFVITLITSAITGGNMFQAWNVADITKTYFDVPQVVSGIILTVVVALVIIGGIKRIGAVAGRIVPFMCIIYMLAAGYVLIVHFTDIPAMLHLIVVSGLPTWLGGANAEPAGAFLGGTFGYAAMWGVKRALFSSEAGQGSSPIAHSAAKTDEPVREGVVAGLEPFIDTIVVCTLTALVILASGAYNRGAEADFADPTGVSIVFASDEAAVLDGVPEPSRTDDGAWQLPPIPVPDRIAPSNESEERTDGGWRSRDAVFLYASSVNDNGEDGVVVSGRVTQRNNDLVIAFEPFTLEADSITFGQNLYHGTIPSWKIDTPALPRMNPEARRIRQTPEERLGWRSGEVVFMVLEGEHQASTGSNLIRVSGRVSGQTVDDGTRWISEWNTVNSRIRPNFRDRPDGTLDLGIYGDYAGASLTAHAFDRVAPGLGKWLVTIACWLFAISTMISWSYYGEQGVYYLCGRLSKSATERVILIYKLTYCALITLTTIAAMPIIVNESGQGRPLIGTDAELDMWTTLGLGVMLWANIPIMLIFGRQAMKAYHDYIRRLKSGEIGRTAHEAPKITDVVEGKDVE
;
A
#
# COMPACT_ATOMS: atom_id res chain seq x y z
N MET A 1 -40.19 13.98 -2.80
CA MET A 1 -41.47 13.45 -3.33
C MET A 1 -41.13 12.11 -3.97
N SER A 2 -41.88 11.06 -3.60
CA SER A 2 -41.71 9.61 -3.85
C SER A 2 -40.34 8.99 -3.52
N ALA A 3 -40.32 8.29 -2.39
CA ALA A 3 -39.27 7.39 -1.96
C ALA A 3 -39.46 6.01 -2.61
N ASP A 4 -38.52 5.59 -3.44
CA ASP A 4 -38.32 4.19 -3.84
C ASP A 4 -36.89 3.98 -4.37
N GLU A 5 -35.89 4.23 -3.52
CA GLU A 5 -34.52 3.77 -3.76
C GLU A 5 -34.34 2.45 -3.02
N THR A 6 -34.57 1.35 -3.74
CA THR A 6 -34.15 0.03 -3.31
C THR A 6 -32.63 0.06 -3.14
N ILE A 7 -32.20 -0.13 -1.89
CA ILE A 7 -30.80 -0.26 -1.47
C ILE A 7 -30.21 -1.46 -2.23
N ARG A 8 -29.64 -1.20 -3.42
CA ARG A 8 -28.72 -2.12 -4.07
C ARG A 8 -27.47 -2.16 -3.19
N THR A 9 -27.19 -3.31 -2.62
CA THR A 9 -25.92 -3.61 -1.95
C THR A 9 -24.77 -3.17 -2.86
N PRO A 10 -23.76 -2.43 -2.35
CA PRO A 10 -22.64 -2.03 -3.16
C PRO A 10 -21.94 -3.29 -3.68
N SER A 11 -21.74 -3.34 -5.01
CA SER A 11 -20.85 -4.29 -5.65
C SER A 11 -19.52 -4.29 -4.89
N ARG A 12 -18.99 -5.50 -4.67
CA ARG A 12 -17.75 -5.76 -3.94
C ARG A 12 -16.62 -4.84 -4.44
N PRO A 13 -15.72 -4.37 -3.56
CA PRO A 13 -14.60 -3.54 -3.99
C PRO A 13 -13.77 -4.28 -5.05
N ILE A 14 -13.30 -3.50 -6.03
CA ILE A 14 -12.56 -3.84 -7.26
C ILE A 14 -11.18 -4.51 -6.98
N ILE A 15 -10.92 -5.02 -5.78
CA ILE A 15 -9.69 -5.77 -5.50
C ILE A 15 -9.66 -7.09 -6.31
N GLU A 16 -10.82 -7.62 -6.74
CA GLU A 16 -10.88 -8.76 -7.67
C GLU A 16 -10.29 -8.46 -9.07
N GLU A 17 -10.15 -7.21 -9.52
CA GLU A 17 -9.51 -6.90 -10.81
C GLU A 17 -7.97 -7.04 -10.79
N PHE A 18 -7.35 -7.10 -9.61
CA PHE A 18 -5.93 -7.42 -9.45
C PHE A 18 -5.69 -8.92 -9.18
N SER A 19 -6.76 -9.71 -9.04
CA SER A 19 -6.69 -11.13 -8.73
C SER A 19 -6.05 -12.00 -9.84
N PRO A 20 -6.10 -11.70 -11.16
CA PRO A 20 -5.47 -12.59 -12.14
C PRO A 20 -3.93 -12.43 -12.22
N MET A 21 -3.32 -11.45 -11.54
CA MET A 21 -1.86 -11.28 -11.52
C MET A 21 -1.14 -12.03 -10.40
N LEU A 22 -1.89 -12.52 -9.41
CA LEU A 22 -1.38 -13.43 -8.39
C LEU A 22 -1.63 -14.83 -8.95
N GLY A 23 -0.59 -15.66 -9.08
CA GLY A 23 -0.83 -17.08 -9.35
C GLY A 23 -1.85 -17.60 -8.33
N ALA A 24 -3.05 -17.96 -8.80
CA ALA A 24 -4.22 -18.17 -7.96
C ALA A 24 -3.93 -19.28 -6.94
N SER A 25 -3.53 -18.89 -5.73
CA SER A 25 -3.44 -19.79 -4.59
C SER A 25 -4.66 -19.50 -3.71
N PRO A 26 -5.43 -20.52 -3.30
CA PRO A 26 -6.58 -20.35 -2.41
C PRO A 26 -6.26 -19.59 -1.10
N ILE A 27 -4.97 -19.55 -0.73
CA ILE A 27 -4.45 -18.80 0.41
C ILE A 27 -4.50 -17.29 0.15
N ASN A 28 -4.10 -16.83 -1.04
CA ASN A 28 -4.08 -15.41 -1.36
C ASN A 28 -5.50 -14.83 -1.42
N ASP A 29 -6.46 -15.55 -2.00
CA ASP A 29 -7.87 -15.13 -2.03
C ASP A 29 -8.46 -15.07 -0.62
N PHE A 30 -8.13 -16.06 0.21
CA PHE A 30 -8.56 -16.08 1.60
C PHE A 30 -7.98 -14.89 2.40
N VAL A 31 -6.69 -14.59 2.24
CA VAL A 31 -6.06 -13.44 2.89
C VAL A 31 -6.65 -12.13 2.35
N GLY A 32 -6.90 -12.02 1.06
CA GLY A 32 -7.57 -10.89 0.43
C GLY A 32 -8.94 -10.62 1.04
N ALA A 33 -9.77 -11.66 1.19
CA ALA A 33 -11.09 -11.55 1.82
C ALA A 33 -11.02 -11.10 3.30
N ILE A 34 -10.00 -11.54 4.04
CA ILE A 34 -9.77 -11.05 5.42
C ILE A 34 -9.38 -9.57 5.39
N ASN A 35 -8.48 -9.17 4.49
CA ASN A 35 -8.05 -7.77 4.36
C ASN A 35 -9.22 -6.83 4.03
N ASP A 36 -10.17 -7.27 3.20
CA ASP A 36 -11.38 -6.51 2.91
C ASP A 36 -12.23 -6.22 4.15
N VAL A 37 -12.31 -7.19 5.07
CA VAL A 37 -12.98 -7.02 6.36
C VAL A 37 -12.17 -6.10 7.28
N LEU A 38 -10.87 -6.38 7.41
CA LEU A 38 -9.96 -5.64 8.30
C LEU A 38 -9.83 -4.17 7.93
N PHE A 39 -9.91 -3.83 6.65
CA PHE A 39 -9.81 -2.46 6.14
C PHE A 39 -11.12 -1.97 5.50
N SER A 40 -12.25 -2.53 5.95
CA SER A 40 -13.56 -2.05 5.57
C SER A 40 -13.75 -0.58 5.95
N ASN A 41 -14.67 0.11 5.28
CA ASN A 41 -14.96 1.53 5.53
C ASN A 41 -15.32 1.81 7.01
N TYR A 42 -15.89 0.82 7.71
CA TYR A 42 -16.20 0.94 9.13
C TYR A 42 -14.96 1.13 10.01
N VAL A 43 -13.86 0.45 9.70
CA VAL A 43 -12.61 0.54 10.46
C VAL A 43 -12.02 1.93 10.33
N VAL A 44 -12.07 2.48 9.11
CA VAL A 44 -11.71 3.88 8.84
C VAL A 44 -12.54 4.84 9.70
N TYR A 45 -13.86 4.67 9.76
CA TYR A 45 -14.73 5.53 10.58
C TYR A 45 -14.49 5.39 12.08
N VAL A 46 -14.25 4.17 12.57
CA VAL A 46 -13.92 3.92 13.98
C VAL A 46 -12.61 4.62 14.33
N LEU A 47 -11.57 4.49 13.49
CA LEU A 47 -10.28 5.14 13.73
C LEU A 47 -10.39 6.67 13.75
N LEU A 48 -11.11 7.23 12.78
CA LEU A 48 -11.39 8.65 12.73
C LEU A 48 -12.11 9.10 14.02
N GLY A 49 -13.14 8.36 14.44
CA GLY A 49 -13.89 8.62 15.66
C GLY A 49 -13.03 8.55 16.93
N VAL A 50 -12.14 7.55 17.03
CA VAL A 50 -11.23 7.37 18.18
C VAL A 50 -10.16 8.47 18.20
N GLY A 51 -9.65 8.86 17.03
CA GLY A 51 -8.71 9.98 16.89
C GLY A 51 -9.33 11.31 17.29
N ILE A 52 -10.57 11.58 16.85
CA ILE A 52 -11.35 12.75 17.28
C ILE A 52 -11.59 12.72 18.80
N LEU A 53 -12.02 11.57 19.33
CA LEU A 53 -12.25 11.37 20.76
C LEU A 53 -11.01 11.74 21.58
N PHE A 54 -9.84 11.18 21.28
CA PHE A 54 -8.62 11.47 22.03
C PHE A 54 -8.06 12.87 21.76
N THR A 55 -8.30 13.44 20.58
CA THR A 55 -7.98 14.85 20.30
C THR A 55 -8.77 15.78 21.22
N ILE A 56 -10.09 15.58 21.32
CA ILE A 56 -10.95 16.39 22.20
C ILE A 56 -10.63 16.11 23.67
N TRP A 57 -10.49 14.84 24.05
CA TRP A 57 -10.26 14.44 25.44
C TRP A 57 -8.91 14.94 25.97
N SER A 58 -7.86 14.95 25.14
CA SER A 58 -6.57 15.54 25.52
C SER A 58 -6.54 17.08 25.47
N GLY A 59 -7.63 17.73 25.04
CA GLY A 59 -7.70 19.18 24.87
C GLY A 59 -6.75 19.69 23.78
N PHE A 60 -6.76 19.04 22.61
CA PHE A 60 -5.85 19.27 21.49
C PHE A 60 -4.37 19.06 21.87
N GLY A 61 -4.04 17.87 22.37
CA GLY A 61 -2.69 17.48 22.77
C GLY A 61 -1.63 17.61 21.67
N GLN A 62 -2.02 17.72 20.40
CA GLN A 62 -1.14 18.04 19.28
C GLN A 62 -0.30 19.30 19.53
N TYR A 63 -0.90 20.35 20.10
CA TYR A 63 -0.17 21.56 20.46
C TYR A 63 0.94 21.28 21.48
N ARG A 64 0.70 20.38 22.44
CA ARG A 64 1.68 19.98 23.46
C ARG A 64 2.79 19.13 22.88
N ALA A 65 2.50 18.25 21.92
CA ALA A 65 3.52 17.52 21.19
C ALA A 65 4.50 18.50 20.49
N LEU A 66 3.96 19.47 19.75
CA LEU A 66 4.77 20.45 18.99
C LEU A 66 5.53 21.46 19.85
N THR A 67 5.10 21.70 21.09
CA THR A 67 5.74 22.67 22.00
C THR A 67 6.57 21.99 23.08
N HIS A 68 5.91 21.29 23.99
CA HIS A 68 6.54 20.59 25.10
C HIS A 68 7.31 19.35 24.63
N GLY A 69 6.73 18.54 23.74
CA GLY A 69 7.41 17.37 23.17
C GLY A 69 8.71 17.75 22.46
N ALA A 70 8.71 18.83 21.69
CA ALA A 70 9.93 19.35 21.06
C ALA A 70 11.01 19.78 22.08
N ALA A 71 10.62 20.31 23.24
CA ALA A 71 11.57 20.64 24.32
C ALA A 71 12.12 19.39 25.01
N VAL A 72 11.28 18.38 25.23
CA VAL A 72 11.69 17.08 25.79
C VAL A 72 12.67 16.36 24.87
N VAL A 73 12.41 16.31 23.57
CA VAL A 73 13.32 15.70 22.57
C VAL A 73 14.68 16.39 22.50
N ARG A 74 14.75 17.68 22.83
CA ARG A 74 16.03 18.42 22.93
C ARG A 74 16.80 18.12 24.22
N GLY A 75 16.31 17.18 25.04
CA GLY A 75 16.93 16.75 26.27
C GLY A 75 16.70 17.69 27.45
N LYS A 76 15.80 18.68 27.37
CA LYS A 76 15.60 19.69 28.45
C LYS A 76 15.11 19.09 29.78
N TYR A 77 14.57 17.88 29.73
CA TYR A 77 13.97 17.16 30.86
C TYR A 77 14.59 15.77 31.02
N ASP A 78 15.82 15.56 30.51
CA ASP A 78 16.52 14.29 30.64
C ASP A 78 17.12 14.19 32.05
N ASP A 79 17.02 13.03 32.69
CA ASP A 79 17.71 12.72 33.94
C ASP A 79 18.44 11.38 33.79
N LYS A 80 19.73 11.34 34.13
CA LYS A 80 20.56 10.13 34.06
C LYS A 80 20.10 9.02 35.01
N ASN A 81 19.37 9.39 36.07
CA ASN A 81 18.84 8.46 37.06
C ASN A 81 17.48 7.87 36.66
N ASP A 82 16.85 8.39 35.60
CA ASP A 82 15.56 7.89 35.14
C ASP A 82 15.70 6.47 34.56
N PRO A 83 14.70 5.58 34.79
CA PRO A 83 14.75 4.22 34.28
C PRO A 83 14.54 4.20 32.76
N GLY A 84 15.41 3.48 32.06
CA GLY A 84 15.36 3.26 30.62
C GLY A 84 16.75 3.10 30.01
N ALA A 85 16.79 2.75 28.72
CA ALA A 85 18.02 2.39 28.03
C ALA A 85 18.57 3.53 27.13
N ILE A 86 17.69 4.37 26.58
CA ILE A 86 18.01 5.40 25.59
C ILE A 86 17.31 6.72 25.92
N ASN A 87 17.82 7.86 25.47
CA ASN A 87 17.17 9.16 25.72
C ASN A 87 15.93 9.37 24.81
N HIS A 88 15.16 10.43 25.10
CA HIS A 88 13.93 10.77 24.36
C HIS A 88 14.16 10.95 22.86
N PHE A 89 15.30 11.55 22.46
CA PHE A 89 15.64 11.75 21.05
C PHE A 89 15.89 10.43 20.31
N GLN A 90 16.64 9.52 20.93
CA GLN A 90 16.93 8.20 20.37
C GLN A 90 15.68 7.32 20.34
N ALA A 91 14.80 7.41 21.36
CA ALA A 91 13.53 6.72 21.36
C ALA A 91 12.61 7.21 20.23
N LEU A 92 12.45 8.54 20.08
CA LEU A 92 11.71 9.12 18.96
C LEU A 92 12.35 8.75 17.61
N SER A 93 13.68 8.80 17.50
CA SER A 93 14.37 8.44 16.26
C SER A 93 14.18 6.97 15.92
N ALA A 94 14.22 6.07 16.91
CA ALA A 94 13.97 4.64 16.70
C ALA A 94 12.51 4.35 16.32
N ALA A 95 11.54 5.09 16.87
CA ALA A 95 10.15 4.98 16.47
C ALA A 95 9.93 5.56 15.05
N LEU A 96 10.50 6.74 14.78
CA LEU A 96 10.46 7.41 13.48
C LEU A 96 11.13 6.58 12.39
N SER A 97 12.19 5.81 12.65
CA SER A 97 12.78 4.97 11.61
C SER A 97 11.86 3.84 11.14
N ALA A 98 10.90 3.41 11.97
CA ALA A 98 9.89 2.43 11.56
C ALA A 98 8.81 3.05 10.67
N THR A 99 8.39 4.28 10.97
CA THR A 99 7.31 5.00 10.28
C THR A 99 7.79 5.77 9.06
N VAL A 100 8.88 6.54 9.22
CA VAL A 100 9.58 7.23 8.14
C VAL A 100 10.47 6.26 7.38
N GLY A 101 9.89 5.66 6.35
CA GLY A 101 10.53 4.64 5.53
C GLY A 101 10.20 4.78 4.04
N LEU A 102 10.36 3.68 3.31
CA LEU A 102 9.95 3.61 1.91
C LEU A 102 8.44 3.88 1.73
N GLY A 103 7.61 3.67 2.77
CA GLY A 103 6.19 4.00 2.76
C GLY A 103 5.90 5.48 2.48
N ASN A 104 6.74 6.41 2.93
CA ASN A 104 6.56 7.86 2.71
C ASN A 104 6.91 8.30 1.29
N ILE A 105 7.76 7.53 0.61
CA ILE A 105 8.11 7.75 -0.79
C ILE A 105 7.08 7.01 -1.66
N ALA A 106 7.08 5.68 -1.56
CA ALA A 106 6.30 4.78 -2.39
C ALA A 106 4.79 4.81 -2.09
N GLY A 107 4.42 4.83 -0.82
CA GLY A 107 3.01 4.81 -0.41
C GLY A 107 2.28 6.10 -0.77
N VAL A 108 2.94 7.26 -0.69
CA VAL A 108 2.37 8.53 -1.14
C VAL A 108 2.18 8.52 -2.66
N ALA A 109 3.19 8.06 -3.40
CA ALA A 109 3.07 7.88 -4.84
C ALA A 109 1.88 7.00 -5.23
N LEU A 110 1.70 5.86 -4.55
CA LEU A 110 0.56 4.98 -4.76
C LEU A 110 -0.77 5.65 -4.38
N ALA A 111 -0.82 6.39 -3.27
CA ALA A 111 -2.00 7.13 -2.83
C ALA A 111 -2.46 8.14 -3.88
N VAL A 112 -1.52 8.89 -4.45
CA VAL A 112 -1.81 9.90 -5.49
C VAL A 112 -2.15 9.23 -6.82
N ALA A 113 -1.45 8.16 -7.21
CA ALA A 113 -1.72 7.47 -8.47
C ALA A 113 -3.11 6.83 -8.51
N LEU A 114 -3.57 6.26 -7.39
CA LEU A 114 -4.86 5.57 -7.31
C LEU A 114 -5.98 6.45 -6.76
N GLY A 115 -5.76 7.12 -5.62
CA GLY A 115 -6.75 7.98 -4.99
C GLY A 115 -6.81 9.39 -5.54
N GLY A 116 -5.85 9.80 -6.36
CA GLY A 116 -5.72 11.18 -6.85
C GLY A 116 -5.17 12.15 -5.80
N PRO A 117 -5.03 13.44 -6.17
CA PRO A 117 -4.52 14.49 -5.28
C PRO A 117 -5.32 14.63 -3.97
N GLY A 118 -6.62 14.32 -4.02
CA GLY A 118 -7.54 14.41 -2.87
C GLY A 118 -7.17 13.47 -1.71
N ALA A 119 -6.45 12.39 -1.99
CA ALA A 119 -5.99 11.46 -0.95
C ALA A 119 -5.11 12.17 0.10
N ILE A 120 -4.35 13.19 -0.30
CA ILE A 120 -3.42 13.92 0.56
C ILE A 120 -4.14 14.71 1.67
N LEU A 121 -5.32 15.27 1.38
CA LEU A 121 -6.14 15.96 2.39
C LEU A 121 -6.51 15.01 3.54
N TRP A 122 -6.91 13.79 3.18
CA TRP A 122 -7.26 12.75 4.15
C TRP A 122 -6.04 12.21 4.88
N MET A 123 -4.88 12.17 4.22
CA MET A 123 -3.64 11.89 4.90
C MET A 123 -3.32 12.94 5.97
N TRP A 124 -3.52 14.23 5.69
CA TRP A 124 -3.32 15.29 6.69
C TRP A 124 -4.26 15.17 7.88
N LEU A 125 -5.54 14.89 7.63
CA LEU A 125 -6.53 14.71 8.70
C LEU A 125 -6.13 13.55 9.62
N ILE A 126 -5.76 12.40 9.05
CA ILE A 126 -5.32 11.24 9.83
C ILE A 126 -3.97 11.49 10.50
N GLY A 127 -3.03 12.19 9.86
CA GLY A 127 -1.77 12.59 10.49
C GLY A 127 -2.03 13.43 11.75
N PHE A 128 -2.89 14.44 11.66
CA PHE A 128 -3.24 15.31 12.78
C PHE A 128 -3.97 14.57 13.92
N LEU A 129 -4.96 13.74 13.60
CA LEU A 129 -5.67 12.94 14.60
C LEU A 129 -4.77 11.83 15.18
N GLY A 130 -3.90 11.29 14.34
CA GLY A 130 -2.90 10.28 14.67
C GLY A 130 -1.93 10.73 15.75
N MET A 131 -1.57 12.01 15.79
CA MET A 131 -0.75 12.57 16.89
C MET A 131 -1.37 12.30 18.28
N SER A 132 -2.69 12.44 18.40
CA SER A 132 -3.40 12.16 19.66
C SER A 132 -3.52 10.67 19.96
N LEU A 133 -3.71 9.84 18.91
CA LEU A 133 -3.70 8.38 19.05
C LEU A 133 -2.34 7.91 19.56
N LYS A 134 -1.26 8.32 18.89
CA LYS A 134 0.14 7.98 19.21
C LYS A 134 0.50 8.37 20.64
N MET A 135 0.18 9.61 21.01
CA MET A 135 0.39 10.10 22.38
C MET A 135 -0.33 9.24 23.42
N THR A 136 -1.53 8.76 23.11
CA THR A 136 -2.34 7.94 24.01
C THR A 136 -1.79 6.52 24.14
N GLU A 137 -1.53 5.83 23.02
CA GLU A 137 -1.05 4.44 23.04
C GLU A 137 0.35 4.32 23.65
N VAL A 138 1.22 5.31 23.43
CA VAL A 138 2.55 5.38 24.05
C VAL A 138 2.40 5.65 25.55
N THR A 139 1.57 6.61 25.95
CA THR A 139 1.30 6.85 27.39
C THR A 139 0.80 5.58 28.08
N GLN A 140 -0.12 4.83 27.45
CA GLN A 140 -0.60 3.56 28.00
C GLN A 140 0.53 2.55 28.15
N SER A 141 1.34 2.35 27.12
CA SER A 141 2.44 1.38 27.19
C SER A 141 3.47 1.77 28.24
N MET A 142 3.78 3.06 28.37
CA MET A 142 4.67 3.58 29.40
C MET A 142 4.11 3.39 30.82
N LEU A 143 2.80 3.48 31.03
CA LEU A 143 2.16 3.19 32.32
C LEU A 143 2.24 1.71 32.73
N TYR A 144 2.40 0.81 31.75
CA TYR A 144 2.40 -0.64 31.95
C TYR A 144 3.74 -1.30 31.61
N ARG A 145 4.77 -0.54 31.25
CA ARG A 145 6.09 -1.06 30.87
C ARG A 145 6.74 -1.80 32.05
N ASN A 146 7.69 -2.67 31.72
CA ASN A 146 8.57 -3.31 32.67
C ASN A 146 9.95 -2.66 32.58
N THR A 147 10.48 -2.20 33.72
CA THR A 147 11.83 -1.64 33.87
C THR A 147 12.63 -2.40 34.95
N ASP A 148 12.28 -3.66 35.24
CA ASP A 148 13.01 -4.54 36.18
C ASP A 148 14.48 -4.70 35.74
N ASP A 149 14.72 -4.74 34.43
CA ASP A 149 16.03 -4.54 33.80
C ASP A 149 16.02 -3.17 33.09
N PRO A 150 16.58 -2.11 33.71
CA PRO A 150 16.62 -0.77 33.11
C PRO A 150 17.38 -0.71 31.79
N ASP A 151 18.31 -1.64 31.54
CA ASP A 151 19.08 -1.70 30.30
C ASP A 151 18.29 -2.38 29.17
N ASN A 152 17.25 -3.15 29.49
CA ASN A 152 16.36 -3.82 28.55
C ASN A 152 14.89 -3.69 28.99
N PRO A 153 14.33 -2.47 28.97
CA PRO A 153 12.93 -2.27 29.31
C PRO A 153 12.00 -2.89 28.25
N HIS A 154 10.86 -3.39 28.71
CA HIS A 154 9.88 -4.08 27.87
C HIS A 154 8.51 -3.42 27.97
N GLY A 155 7.91 -3.06 26.84
CA GLY A 155 6.58 -2.46 26.82
C GLY A 155 5.91 -2.55 25.45
N GLY A 156 4.68 -2.06 25.39
CA GLY A 156 3.80 -2.14 24.22
C GLY A 156 2.40 -2.66 24.56
N PRO A 157 1.48 -2.69 23.58
CA PRO A 157 0.07 -3.04 23.79
C PRO A 157 -0.14 -4.43 24.39
N MET A 158 0.71 -5.40 24.02
CA MET A 158 0.67 -6.76 24.57
C MET A 158 0.86 -6.78 26.10
N PHE A 159 1.69 -5.88 26.65
CA PHE A 159 1.86 -5.73 28.10
C PHE A 159 0.71 -4.94 28.73
N VAL A 160 0.18 -3.92 28.04
CA VAL A 160 -0.99 -3.15 28.50
C VAL A 160 -2.18 -4.07 28.70
N VAL A 161 -2.53 -4.87 27.68
CA VAL A 161 -3.71 -5.74 27.74
C VAL A 161 -3.52 -6.88 28.74
N GLN A 162 -2.33 -7.50 28.80
CA GLN A 162 -2.05 -8.59 29.74
C GLN A 162 -2.12 -8.12 31.20
N LYS A 163 -1.41 -7.04 31.55
CA LYS A 163 -1.39 -6.50 32.92
C LYS A 163 -2.70 -5.80 33.28
N GLY A 164 -3.31 -5.10 32.32
CA GLY A 164 -4.58 -4.41 32.47
C GLY A 164 -5.74 -5.36 32.75
N PHE A 165 -5.95 -6.39 31.93
CA PHE A 165 -7.02 -7.36 32.12
C PHE A 165 -6.81 -8.22 33.37
N LYS A 166 -5.58 -8.46 33.80
CA LYS A 166 -5.29 -9.14 35.07
C LYS A 166 -5.91 -8.42 36.27
N LYS A 167 -5.96 -7.08 36.26
CA LYS A 167 -6.63 -6.27 37.30
C LYS A 167 -8.16 -6.46 37.33
N PHE A 168 -8.76 -6.89 36.21
CA PHE A 168 -10.18 -7.20 36.08
C PHE A 168 -10.50 -8.68 36.29
N GLY A 169 -9.52 -9.51 36.68
CA GLY A 169 -9.70 -10.97 36.78
C GLY A 169 -9.74 -11.70 35.43
N LEU A 170 -9.51 -11.00 34.31
CA LEU A 170 -9.56 -11.53 32.94
C LEU A 170 -8.17 -11.79 32.35
N GLY A 171 -7.19 -12.13 33.20
CA GLY A 171 -5.78 -12.26 32.80
C GLY A 171 -5.54 -13.24 31.64
N GLY A 172 -6.32 -14.32 31.56
CA GLY A 172 -6.24 -15.29 30.45
C GLY A 172 -6.63 -14.68 29.10
N LEU A 173 -7.73 -13.91 29.05
CA LEU A 173 -8.16 -13.19 27.86
C LEU A 173 -7.12 -12.13 27.45
N GLY A 174 -6.57 -11.39 28.42
CA GLY A 174 -5.51 -10.43 28.15
C GLY A 174 -4.26 -11.08 27.56
N ALA A 175 -3.84 -12.24 28.09
CA ALA A 175 -2.72 -12.98 27.54
C ALA A 175 -2.98 -13.47 26.10
N PHE A 176 -4.22 -13.92 25.80
CA PHE A 176 -4.64 -14.33 24.47
C PHE A 176 -4.59 -13.18 23.46
N ILE A 177 -5.22 -12.03 23.77
CA ILE A 177 -5.21 -10.84 22.90
C ILE A 177 -3.77 -10.36 22.66
N GLY A 178 -2.95 -10.30 23.72
CA GLY A 178 -1.53 -9.95 23.60
C GLY A 178 -0.74 -10.94 22.74
N GLY A 179 -1.07 -12.23 22.80
CA GLY A 179 -0.48 -13.26 21.94
C GLY A 179 -0.83 -13.08 20.46
N VAL A 180 -2.10 -12.82 20.15
CA VAL A 180 -2.55 -12.53 18.76
C VAL A 180 -1.86 -11.27 18.22
N PHE A 181 -1.78 -10.22 19.03
CA PHE A 181 -1.06 -8.99 18.68
C PHE A 181 0.42 -9.26 18.36
N VAL A 182 1.09 -10.08 19.18
CA VAL A 182 2.52 -10.36 19.00
C VAL A 182 2.80 -11.24 17.78
N ILE A 183 1.96 -12.24 17.50
CA ILE A 183 2.11 -13.06 16.29
C ILE A 183 2.03 -12.18 15.05
N THR A 184 1.04 -11.29 15.02
CA THR A 184 0.84 -10.37 13.88
C THR A 184 1.94 -9.31 13.80
N LEU A 185 2.43 -8.81 14.93
CA LEU A 185 3.61 -7.94 14.99
C LEU A 185 4.86 -8.60 14.39
N ILE A 186 5.14 -9.86 14.74
CA ILE A 186 6.30 -10.60 14.21
C ILE A 186 6.12 -10.84 12.70
N THR A 187 4.91 -11.19 12.25
CA THR A 187 4.62 -11.33 10.81
C THR A 187 4.83 -10.01 10.07
N SER A 188 4.33 -8.88 10.58
CA SER A 188 4.53 -7.55 10.00
C SER A 188 6.02 -7.14 9.99
N ALA A 189 6.76 -7.47 11.05
CA ALA A 189 8.20 -7.21 11.12
C ALA A 189 8.98 -7.95 10.03
N ILE A 190 8.62 -9.22 9.79
CA ILE A 190 9.25 -10.06 8.75
C ILE A 190 8.82 -9.60 7.35
N THR A 191 7.55 -9.28 7.14
CA THR A 191 7.03 -8.94 5.81
C THR A 191 7.31 -7.48 5.45
N GLY A 192 6.54 -6.56 6.00
CA GLY A 192 6.64 -5.12 5.72
C GLY A 192 7.93 -4.47 6.24
N GLY A 193 8.36 -4.87 7.43
CA GLY A 193 9.56 -4.33 8.08
C GLY A 193 10.88 -4.82 7.47
N ASN A 194 10.89 -5.94 6.74
CA ASN A 194 12.10 -6.59 6.24
C ASN A 194 12.02 -6.93 4.75
N MET A 195 11.23 -7.95 4.39
CA MET A 195 11.20 -8.49 3.02
C MET A 195 10.81 -7.40 2.01
N PHE A 196 9.79 -6.60 2.31
CA PHE A 196 9.32 -5.50 1.45
C PHE A 196 10.40 -4.40 1.28
N GLN A 197 11.12 -4.07 2.36
CA GLN A 197 12.18 -3.07 2.32
C GLN A 197 13.37 -3.56 1.47
N ALA A 198 13.78 -4.81 1.67
CA ALA A 198 14.88 -5.44 0.93
C ALA A 198 14.58 -5.55 -0.56
N TRP A 199 13.34 -5.94 -0.91
CA TRP A 199 12.88 -6.03 -2.29
C TRP A 199 12.93 -4.68 -3.00
N ASN A 200 12.37 -3.62 -2.40
CA ASN A 200 12.36 -2.27 -3.00
C ASN A 200 13.77 -1.73 -3.25
N VAL A 201 14.68 -1.90 -2.28
CA VAL A 201 16.08 -1.49 -2.45
C VAL A 201 16.76 -2.25 -3.57
N ALA A 202 16.52 -3.56 -3.66
CA ALA A 202 17.09 -4.38 -4.73
C ALA A 202 16.53 -3.98 -6.10
N ASP A 203 15.22 -3.74 -6.20
CA ASP A 203 14.54 -3.32 -7.43
C ASP A 203 15.01 -1.95 -7.92
N ILE A 204 15.01 -0.92 -7.06
CA ILE A 204 15.43 0.42 -7.47
C ILE A 204 16.91 0.45 -7.87
N THR A 205 17.77 -0.29 -7.15
CA THR A 205 19.20 -0.36 -7.45
C THR A 205 19.44 -1.09 -8.77
N LYS A 206 18.68 -2.15 -9.05
CA LYS A 206 18.71 -2.84 -10.35
C LYS A 206 18.22 -1.92 -11.48
N THR A 207 17.11 -1.23 -11.29
CA THR A 207 16.48 -0.37 -12.31
C THR A 207 17.37 0.80 -12.73
N TYR A 208 18.04 1.46 -11.77
CA TYR A 208 18.83 2.66 -12.05
C TYR A 208 20.32 2.41 -12.31
N PHE A 209 20.89 1.36 -11.71
CA PHE A 209 22.32 1.07 -11.73
C PHE A 209 22.68 -0.30 -12.30
N ASP A 210 21.69 -1.11 -12.68
CA ASP A 210 21.85 -2.46 -13.23
C ASP A 210 22.54 -3.47 -12.27
N VAL A 211 22.67 -3.11 -10.98
CA VAL A 211 23.29 -3.95 -9.94
C VAL A 211 22.42 -5.19 -9.69
N PRO A 212 23.00 -6.41 -9.68
CA PRO A 212 22.24 -7.61 -9.36
C PRO A 212 21.58 -7.55 -7.99
N GLN A 213 20.30 -7.93 -7.91
CA GLN A 213 19.49 -7.83 -6.68
C GLN A 213 20.12 -8.53 -5.46
N VAL A 214 20.75 -9.69 -5.67
CA VAL A 214 21.46 -10.44 -4.61
C VAL A 214 22.60 -9.64 -3.96
N VAL A 215 23.29 -8.79 -4.73
CA VAL A 215 24.38 -7.95 -4.21
C VAL A 215 23.83 -6.92 -3.23
N SER A 216 22.71 -6.27 -3.59
CA SER A 216 22.01 -5.35 -2.70
C SER A 216 21.56 -6.05 -1.42
N GLY A 217 21.02 -7.27 -1.54
CA GLY A 217 20.59 -8.08 -0.39
C GLY A 217 21.73 -8.42 0.58
N ILE A 218 22.88 -8.87 0.07
CA ILE A 218 24.05 -9.19 0.89
C ILE A 218 24.54 -7.95 1.67
N ILE A 219 24.63 -6.80 1.00
CA ILE A 219 25.06 -5.56 1.63
C ILE A 219 24.07 -5.15 2.73
N LEU A 220 22.76 -5.19 2.44
CA LEU A 220 21.73 -4.90 3.43
C LEU A 220 21.81 -5.84 4.63
N THR A 221 21.93 -7.15 4.40
CA THR A 221 22.06 -8.15 5.47
C THR A 221 23.26 -7.83 6.38
N VAL A 222 24.43 -7.52 5.82
CA VAL A 222 25.63 -7.19 6.61
C VAL A 222 25.41 -5.92 7.43
N VAL A 223 24.91 -4.85 6.79
CA VAL A 223 24.69 -3.55 7.46
C VAL A 223 23.67 -3.67 8.58
N VAL A 224 22.53 -4.33 8.33
CA VAL A 224 21.48 -4.52 9.35
C VAL A 224 21.99 -5.41 10.49
N ALA A 225 22.70 -6.50 10.19
CA ALA A 225 23.27 -7.40 11.20
C ALA A 225 24.23 -6.68 12.16
N LEU A 226 25.08 -5.79 11.64
CA LEU A 226 26.02 -5.00 12.45
C LEU A 226 25.30 -4.13 13.50
N VAL A 227 24.06 -3.74 13.23
CA VAL A 227 23.26 -2.90 14.14
C VAL A 227 22.41 -3.74 15.09
N ILE A 228 21.57 -4.65 14.58
CA ILE A 228 20.54 -5.31 15.41
C ILE A 228 21.12 -6.29 16.45
N ILE A 229 22.30 -6.86 16.18
CA ILE A 229 23.00 -7.74 17.12
C ILE A 229 23.40 -6.98 18.39
N GLY A 230 23.60 -5.66 18.30
CA GLY A 230 23.98 -4.82 19.44
C GLY A 230 22.83 -4.41 20.39
N GLY A 231 21.59 -4.81 20.12
CA GLY A 231 20.43 -4.50 20.97
C GLY A 231 19.99 -3.03 20.94
N ILE A 232 19.03 -2.67 21.81
CA ILE A 232 18.31 -1.38 21.76
C ILE A 232 19.21 -0.15 21.86
N LYS A 233 20.29 -0.19 22.65
CA LYS A 233 21.24 0.92 22.76
C LYS A 233 21.95 1.21 21.44
N ARG A 234 22.39 0.17 20.71
CA ARG A 234 23.01 0.33 19.39
C ARG A 234 21.98 0.78 18.35
N ILE A 235 20.77 0.22 18.42
CA ILE A 235 19.65 0.61 17.55
C ILE A 235 19.33 2.09 17.72
N GLY A 236 19.11 2.57 18.95
CA GLY A 236 18.82 3.97 19.24
C GLY A 236 19.96 4.90 18.83
N ALA A 237 21.22 4.51 19.07
CA ALA A 237 22.39 5.29 18.65
C ALA A 237 22.50 5.42 17.12
N VAL A 238 22.22 4.34 16.38
CA VAL A 238 22.26 4.36 14.90
C VAL A 238 21.07 5.14 14.35
N ALA A 239 19.86 4.89 14.86
CA ALA A 239 18.64 5.58 14.45
C ALA A 239 18.75 7.10 14.70
N GLY A 240 19.28 7.51 15.85
CA GLY A 240 19.50 8.93 16.19
C GLY A 240 20.44 9.66 15.22
N ARG A 241 21.28 8.95 14.46
CA ARG A 241 22.15 9.54 13.42
C ARG A 241 21.56 9.43 12.02
N ILE A 242 21.06 8.24 11.67
CA ILE A 242 20.56 7.96 10.32
C ILE A 242 19.25 8.70 10.06
N VAL A 243 18.30 8.72 11.00
CA VAL A 243 16.95 9.29 10.78
C VAL A 243 16.98 10.78 10.50
N PRO A 244 17.67 11.63 11.29
CA PRO A 244 17.75 13.05 10.97
C PRO A 244 18.46 13.28 9.63
N PHE A 245 19.53 12.54 9.35
CA PHE A 245 20.31 12.68 8.12
C PHE A 245 19.49 12.35 6.87
N MET A 246 18.78 11.22 6.86
CA MET A 246 17.95 10.80 5.74
C MET A 246 16.78 11.77 5.51
N CYS A 247 16.11 12.24 6.58
CA CYS A 247 15.05 13.22 6.48
C CYS A 247 15.57 14.56 5.92
N ILE A 248 16.71 15.05 6.39
CA ILE A 248 17.28 16.33 5.92
C ILE A 248 17.62 16.26 4.44
N ILE A 249 18.33 15.22 3.99
CA ILE A 249 18.70 15.08 2.58
C ILE A 249 17.46 15.02 1.69
N TYR A 250 16.47 14.23 2.09
CA TYR A 250 15.23 14.12 1.34
C TYR A 250 14.46 15.45 1.29
N MET A 251 14.32 16.14 2.43
CA MET A 251 13.65 17.45 2.51
C MET A 251 14.38 18.53 1.71
N LEU A 252 15.72 18.53 1.68
CA LEU A 252 16.49 19.48 0.89
C LEU A 252 16.24 19.29 -0.60
N ALA A 253 16.22 18.04 -1.06
CA ALA A 253 15.99 17.75 -2.46
C ALA A 253 14.53 17.96 -2.90
N ALA A 254 13.56 17.58 -2.06
CA ALA A 254 12.17 17.95 -2.27
C ALA A 254 12.02 19.48 -2.29
N GLY A 255 12.67 20.19 -1.37
CA GLY A 255 12.73 21.64 -1.33
C GLY A 255 13.29 22.25 -2.62
N TYR A 256 14.34 21.66 -3.21
CA TYR A 256 14.85 22.09 -4.52
C TYR A 256 13.79 21.99 -5.62
N VAL A 257 13.07 20.86 -5.71
CA VAL A 257 11.97 20.71 -6.67
C VAL A 257 10.88 21.76 -6.45
N LEU A 258 10.48 21.98 -5.20
CA LEU A 258 9.45 22.96 -4.87
C LEU A 258 9.89 24.40 -5.13
N ILE A 259 11.19 24.72 -5.03
CA ILE A 259 11.73 26.01 -5.43
C ILE A 259 11.64 26.19 -6.95
N VAL A 260 11.95 25.16 -7.73
CA VAL A 260 11.80 25.19 -9.20
C VAL A 260 10.34 25.40 -9.61
N HIS A 261 9.41 24.78 -8.87
CA HIS A 261 7.96 24.86 -9.09
C HIS A 261 7.24 25.81 -8.12
N PHE A 262 7.92 26.87 -7.65
CA PHE A 262 7.41 27.71 -6.57
C PHE A 262 6.04 28.34 -6.88
N THR A 263 5.82 28.72 -8.14
CA THR A 263 4.55 29.30 -8.61
C THR A 263 3.39 28.33 -8.62
N ASP A 264 3.67 27.02 -8.68
CA ASP A 264 2.66 25.97 -8.82
C ASP A 264 2.12 25.52 -7.45
N ILE A 265 2.88 25.75 -6.37
CA ILE A 265 2.54 25.29 -5.01
C ILE A 265 1.10 25.70 -4.59
N PRO A 266 0.66 26.96 -4.76
CA PRO A 266 -0.71 27.34 -4.38
C PRO A 266 -1.78 26.55 -5.16
N ALA A 267 -1.55 26.30 -6.45
CA ALA A 267 -2.45 25.51 -7.28
C ALA A 267 -2.48 24.03 -6.84
N MET A 268 -1.33 23.46 -6.46
CA MET A 268 -1.27 22.10 -5.95
C MET A 268 -2.00 21.94 -4.61
N LEU A 269 -1.83 22.89 -3.69
CA LEU A 269 -2.56 22.89 -2.41
C LEU A 269 -4.07 23.02 -2.64
N HIS A 270 -4.49 23.89 -3.56
CA HIS A 270 -5.88 24.03 -3.95
C HIS A 270 -6.43 22.73 -4.55
N LEU A 271 -5.68 22.08 -5.44
CA LEU A 271 -6.04 20.80 -6.04
C LEU A 271 -6.23 19.70 -4.98
N ILE A 272 -5.31 19.59 -4.01
CA ILE A 272 -5.43 18.63 -2.90
C ILE A 272 -6.75 18.85 -2.14
N VAL A 273 -7.08 20.10 -1.81
CA VAL A 273 -8.28 20.42 -1.04
C VAL A 273 -9.55 20.17 -1.85
N VAL A 274 -9.64 20.69 -3.07
CA VAL A 274 -10.83 20.54 -3.91
C VAL A 274 -11.08 19.08 -4.27
N SER A 275 -10.03 18.33 -4.63
CA SER A 275 -10.16 16.89 -4.92
C SER A 275 -10.41 16.02 -3.70
N GLY A 276 -10.06 16.51 -2.51
CA GLY A 276 -10.27 15.79 -1.26
C GLY A 276 -11.61 16.07 -0.59
N LEU A 277 -12.31 17.15 -0.97
CA LEU A 277 -13.60 17.54 -0.41
C LEU A 277 -14.78 16.91 -1.15
N PRO A 278 -15.90 16.68 -0.47
CA PRO A 278 -17.12 16.29 -1.16
C PRO A 278 -17.74 17.48 -1.90
N THR A 279 -18.57 17.19 -2.92
CA THR A 279 -19.18 18.21 -3.80
C THR A 279 -20.00 19.25 -3.04
N TRP A 280 -20.71 18.84 -1.98
CA TRP A 280 -21.50 19.76 -1.14
C TRP A 280 -20.65 20.70 -0.25
N LEU A 281 -19.33 20.48 -0.15
CA LEU A 281 -18.38 21.38 0.50
C LEU A 281 -17.49 22.13 -0.51
N GLY A 282 -17.88 22.16 -1.79
CA GLY A 282 -17.12 22.82 -2.85
C GLY A 282 -15.99 21.98 -3.45
N GLY A 283 -15.99 20.66 -3.20
CA GLY A 283 -15.04 19.74 -3.82
C GLY A 283 -15.45 19.31 -5.23
N ALA A 284 -14.48 18.76 -5.97
CA ALA A 284 -14.68 18.21 -7.31
C ALA A 284 -13.65 17.11 -7.59
N ASN A 285 -14.05 16.06 -8.31
CA ASN A 285 -13.12 14.99 -8.68
C ASN A 285 -11.98 15.56 -9.53
N ALA A 286 -10.76 15.09 -9.28
CA ALA A 286 -9.63 15.44 -10.14
C ALA A 286 -9.88 14.90 -11.55
N GLU A 287 -9.67 15.75 -12.55
CA GLU A 287 -9.89 15.38 -13.94
C GLU A 287 -8.94 14.24 -14.34
N PRO A 288 -9.48 13.10 -14.81
CA PRO A 288 -8.65 12.00 -15.28
C PRO A 288 -7.98 12.40 -16.59
N ALA A 289 -6.65 12.45 -16.60
CA ALA A 289 -5.85 12.83 -17.76
C ALA A 289 -4.53 12.06 -17.80
N GLY A 290 -4.05 11.79 -19.02
CA GLY A 290 -2.81 11.04 -19.22
C GLY A 290 -2.84 9.69 -18.49
N ALA A 291 -1.85 9.48 -17.62
CA ALA A 291 -1.68 8.29 -16.79
C ALA A 291 -2.67 8.15 -15.60
N PHE A 292 -3.37 9.22 -15.20
CA PHE A 292 -4.26 9.20 -14.04
C PHE A 292 -5.69 8.82 -14.45
N LEU A 293 -6.23 7.76 -13.83
CA LEU A 293 -7.55 7.21 -14.19
C LEU A 293 -8.73 7.95 -13.55
N GLY A 294 -8.49 8.84 -12.59
CA GLY A 294 -9.56 9.51 -11.83
C GLY A 294 -9.67 8.98 -10.40
N GLY A 295 -10.34 9.76 -9.56
CA GLY A 295 -10.60 9.40 -8.17
C GLY A 295 -11.79 10.19 -7.64
N THR A 296 -12.84 9.48 -7.21
CA THR A 296 -13.95 10.12 -6.49
C THR A 296 -13.51 10.56 -5.11
N PHE A 297 -14.24 11.49 -4.51
CA PHE A 297 -14.08 11.86 -3.10
C PHE A 297 -13.97 10.64 -2.16
N GLY A 298 -14.90 9.67 -2.27
CA GLY A 298 -14.92 8.50 -1.39
C GLY A 298 -13.70 7.60 -1.58
N TYR A 299 -13.26 7.46 -2.83
CA TYR A 299 -12.08 6.67 -3.17
C TYR A 299 -10.78 7.34 -2.76
N ALA A 300 -10.66 8.66 -2.97
CA ALA A 300 -9.57 9.49 -2.49
C ALA A 300 -9.46 9.42 -0.96
N ALA A 301 -10.58 9.53 -0.24
CA ALA A 301 -10.63 9.39 1.20
C ALA A 301 -10.17 8.00 1.67
N MET A 302 -10.65 6.93 1.03
CA MET A 302 -10.25 5.56 1.36
C MET A 302 -8.73 5.37 1.19
N TRP A 303 -8.17 5.77 0.05
CA TRP A 303 -6.73 5.64 -0.21
C TRP A 303 -5.89 6.53 0.70
N GLY A 304 -6.31 7.77 0.93
CA GLY A 304 -5.65 8.69 1.85
C GLY A 304 -5.60 8.16 3.28
N VAL A 305 -6.73 7.67 3.81
CA VAL A 305 -6.78 7.09 5.16
C VAL A 305 -5.94 5.83 5.24
N LYS A 306 -6.13 4.87 4.31
CA LYS A 306 -5.34 3.63 4.29
C LYS A 306 -3.85 3.96 4.33
N ARG A 307 -3.40 4.87 3.47
CA ARG A 307 -1.97 5.21 3.36
C ARG A 307 -1.44 5.97 4.57
N ALA A 308 -2.19 6.91 5.15
CA ALA A 308 -1.75 7.60 6.36
C ALA A 308 -1.67 6.69 7.59
N LEU A 309 -2.54 5.69 7.70
CA LEU A 309 -2.47 4.69 8.76
C LEU A 309 -1.22 3.82 8.62
N PHE A 310 -0.86 3.42 7.40
CA PHE A 310 0.38 2.68 7.14
C PHE A 310 1.64 3.53 7.35
N SER A 311 1.60 4.81 6.98
CA SER A 311 2.72 5.74 7.14
C SER A 311 3.00 6.03 8.62
N SER A 312 2.00 6.54 9.34
CA SER A 312 2.19 7.00 10.73
C SER A 312 2.10 5.89 11.78
N GLU A 313 1.60 4.71 11.41
CA GLU A 313 1.28 3.59 12.31
C GLU A 313 0.42 4.00 13.51
N ALA A 314 -0.38 5.07 13.38
CA ALA A 314 -1.14 5.63 14.49
C ALA A 314 -2.28 4.68 14.88
N GLY A 315 -2.32 4.28 16.15
CA GLY A 315 -3.32 3.34 16.66
C GLY A 315 -3.05 1.88 16.34
N GLN A 316 -1.97 1.54 15.61
CA GLN A 316 -1.54 0.16 15.40
C GLN A 316 -0.82 -0.45 16.61
N GLY A 317 -0.21 0.38 17.47
CA GLY A 317 0.42 -0.08 18.71
C GLY A 317 1.87 -0.59 18.59
N SER A 318 2.53 -0.40 17.45
CA SER A 318 3.96 -0.73 17.22
C SER A 318 4.92 0.26 17.87
N SER A 319 4.79 1.56 17.58
CA SER A 319 5.66 2.64 18.11
C SER A 319 5.86 2.64 19.65
N PRO A 320 4.83 2.34 20.47
CA PRO A 320 5.01 2.21 21.92
C PRO A 320 6.11 1.24 22.35
N ILE A 321 6.50 0.29 21.51
CA ILE A 321 7.58 -0.65 21.78
C ILE A 321 8.94 0.06 21.81
N ALA A 322 9.23 0.96 20.85
CA ALA A 322 10.45 1.77 20.85
C ALA A 322 10.45 2.77 22.02
N HIS A 323 9.35 3.51 22.19
CA HIS A 323 9.23 4.51 23.26
C HIS A 323 9.31 3.92 24.66
N SER A 324 8.94 2.65 24.85
CA SER A 324 9.12 1.96 26.12
C SER A 324 10.58 1.88 26.57
N ALA A 325 11.55 2.08 25.66
CA ALA A 325 12.98 2.11 25.96
C ALA A 325 13.51 3.45 26.47
N ALA A 326 12.71 4.52 26.40
CA ALA A 326 13.13 5.85 26.82
C ALA A 326 13.42 5.94 28.33
N LYS A 327 14.46 6.68 28.69
CA LYS A 327 14.78 7.09 30.07
C LYS A 327 13.78 8.15 30.51
N THR A 328 12.84 7.77 31.37
CA THR A 328 11.88 8.72 31.99
C THR A 328 11.16 8.10 33.18
N ASP A 329 10.97 8.89 34.23
CA ASP A 329 10.09 8.54 35.35
C ASP A 329 8.61 8.90 35.09
N GLU A 330 8.36 9.79 34.12
CA GLU A 330 7.04 10.30 33.75
C GLU A 330 6.53 9.66 32.44
N PRO A 331 5.54 8.74 32.49
CA PRO A 331 5.01 8.07 31.29
C PRO A 331 4.45 9.01 30.23
N VAL A 332 3.81 10.11 30.67
CA VAL A 332 3.19 11.09 29.77
C VAL A 332 4.24 11.92 29.04
N ARG A 333 5.40 12.15 29.66
CA ARG A 333 6.51 12.91 29.04
C ARG A 333 6.87 12.30 27.70
N GLU A 334 7.01 10.97 27.67
CA GLU A 334 7.29 10.23 26.44
C GLU A 334 6.09 10.09 25.52
N GLY A 335 4.87 9.96 26.06
CA GLY A 335 3.66 10.01 25.24
C GLY A 335 3.56 11.31 24.43
N VAL A 336 3.86 12.46 25.03
CA VAL A 336 3.85 13.75 24.33
C VAL A 336 4.92 13.81 23.23
N VAL A 337 6.09 13.20 23.44
CA VAL A 337 7.15 13.07 22.43
C VAL A 337 6.67 12.27 21.23
N ALA A 338 6.03 11.12 21.45
CA ALA A 338 5.52 10.27 20.38
C ALA A 338 4.46 10.94 19.50
N GLY A 339 3.75 11.95 20.03
CA GLY A 339 2.85 12.79 19.24
C GLY A 339 3.55 13.54 18.09
N LEU A 340 4.89 13.68 18.12
CA LEU A 340 5.67 14.26 17.02
C LEU A 340 5.80 13.32 15.82
N GLU A 341 5.65 12.00 15.99
CA GLU A 341 5.86 11.05 14.89
C GLU A 341 4.93 11.33 13.72
N PRO A 342 3.58 11.38 13.88
CA PRO A 342 2.69 11.57 12.74
C PRO A 342 2.84 12.96 12.11
N PHE A 343 3.33 13.95 12.87
CA PHE A 343 3.63 15.27 12.33
C PHE A 343 4.83 15.24 11.39
N ILE A 344 5.96 14.68 11.84
CA ILE A 344 7.18 14.60 11.02
C ILE A 344 6.94 13.71 9.80
N ASP A 345 6.33 12.56 10.02
CA ASP A 345 6.06 11.54 9.01
C ASP A 345 5.05 12.00 7.96
N THR A 346 3.82 12.27 8.38
CA THR A 346 2.69 12.44 7.47
C THR A 346 2.50 13.92 7.09
N ILE A 347 2.60 14.83 8.05
CA ILE A 347 2.35 16.27 7.78
C ILE A 347 3.54 16.91 7.07
N VAL A 348 4.77 16.52 7.37
CA VAL A 348 5.97 17.10 6.75
C VAL A 348 6.47 16.24 5.58
N VAL A 349 6.99 15.03 5.84
CA VAL A 349 7.67 14.23 4.81
C VAL A 349 6.71 13.81 3.69
N CYS A 350 5.56 13.22 4.02
CA CYS A 350 4.59 12.79 3.00
C CYS A 350 4.03 13.97 2.19
N THR A 351 3.81 15.13 2.81
CA THR A 351 3.36 16.34 2.10
C THR A 351 4.41 16.81 1.09
N LEU A 352 5.69 16.82 1.46
CA LEU A 352 6.76 17.18 0.52
C LEU A 352 6.83 16.20 -0.64
N THR A 353 6.73 14.89 -0.38
CA THR A 353 6.64 13.88 -1.44
C THR A 353 5.46 14.14 -2.37
N ALA A 354 4.27 14.37 -1.79
CA ALA A 354 3.06 14.62 -2.57
C ALA A 354 3.20 15.86 -3.45
N LEU A 355 3.71 16.97 -2.90
CA LEU A 355 3.92 18.20 -3.66
C LEU A 355 4.95 18.02 -4.78
N VAL A 356 6.03 17.24 -4.57
CA VAL A 356 6.98 16.89 -5.65
C VAL A 356 6.28 16.14 -6.78
N ILE A 357 5.44 15.16 -6.45
CA ILE A 357 4.71 14.33 -7.43
C ILE A 357 3.68 15.16 -8.21
N LEU A 358 2.94 16.03 -7.51
CA LEU A 358 1.93 16.88 -8.12
C LEU A 358 2.56 17.99 -8.97
N ALA A 359 3.55 18.71 -8.43
CA ALA A 359 4.20 19.83 -9.13
C ALA A 359 4.98 19.39 -10.37
N SER A 360 5.59 18.20 -10.35
CA SER A 360 6.28 17.65 -11.53
C SER A 360 5.34 17.09 -12.60
N GLY A 361 4.04 16.94 -12.29
CA GLY A 361 3.06 16.30 -13.17
C GLY A 361 3.30 14.80 -13.37
N ALA A 362 4.04 14.14 -12.47
CA ALA A 362 4.39 12.73 -12.63
C ALA A 362 3.17 11.79 -12.54
N TYR A 363 2.18 12.14 -11.71
CA TYR A 363 1.00 11.30 -11.50
C TYR A 363 0.04 11.32 -12.71
N ASN A 364 -0.13 12.47 -13.36
CA ASN A 364 -0.97 12.68 -14.55
C ASN A 364 -0.14 12.85 -15.84
N ARG A 365 1.05 12.22 -15.88
CA ARG A 365 1.99 12.30 -17.00
C ARG A 365 1.38 11.84 -18.32
N GLY A 366 1.88 12.40 -19.43
CA GLY A 366 1.56 11.94 -20.78
C GLY A 366 2.24 10.61 -21.13
N ALA A 367 1.88 10.07 -22.29
CA ALA A 367 2.47 8.85 -22.82
C ALA A 367 3.97 9.02 -23.10
N GLU A 368 4.75 7.96 -22.93
CA GLU A 368 6.19 7.95 -23.19
C GLU A 368 6.53 7.56 -24.62
N ALA A 369 5.62 6.86 -25.28
CA ALA A 369 5.66 6.53 -26.70
C ALA A 369 4.22 6.49 -27.23
N ASP A 370 4.06 6.59 -28.53
CA ASP A 370 2.74 6.68 -29.16
C ASP A 370 2.74 5.94 -30.50
N PHE A 371 1.69 5.16 -30.76
CA PHE A 371 1.49 4.56 -32.07
C PHE A 371 0.86 5.60 -32.99
N ALA A 372 1.70 6.24 -33.80
CA ALA A 372 1.25 7.25 -34.76
C ALA A 372 0.32 6.68 -35.85
N ASP A 373 0.42 5.38 -36.14
CA ASP A 373 -0.45 4.65 -37.05
C ASP A 373 -1.27 3.61 -36.25
N PRO A 374 -2.61 3.66 -36.28
CA PRO A 374 -3.46 2.68 -35.60
C PRO A 374 -3.36 1.27 -36.22
N THR A 375 -2.75 1.14 -37.40
CA THR A 375 -2.64 -0.14 -38.10
C THR A 375 -1.93 -1.19 -37.23
N GLY A 376 -2.64 -2.28 -36.95
CA GLY A 376 -2.13 -3.40 -36.14
C GLY A 376 -2.29 -3.21 -34.63
N VAL A 377 -2.84 -2.09 -34.17
CA VAL A 377 -3.23 -1.90 -32.77
C VAL A 377 -4.73 -2.20 -32.65
N SER A 378 -5.10 -3.24 -31.89
CA SER A 378 -6.50 -3.65 -31.76
C SER A 378 -6.82 -4.21 -30.39
N ILE A 379 -8.11 -4.14 -30.03
CA ILE A 379 -8.65 -4.77 -28.82
C ILE A 379 -9.33 -6.05 -29.25
N VAL A 380 -8.80 -7.17 -28.77
CA VAL A 380 -9.24 -8.52 -29.11
C VAL A 380 -9.90 -9.19 -27.91
N PHE A 381 -10.86 -10.07 -28.21
CA PHE A 381 -11.53 -10.88 -27.21
C PHE A 381 -10.58 -11.99 -26.72
N ALA A 382 -10.53 -12.23 -25.42
CA ALA A 382 -9.51 -13.08 -24.78
C ALA A 382 -10.06 -14.08 -23.75
N SER A 383 -11.38 -14.24 -23.63
CA SER A 383 -11.96 -15.27 -22.75
C SER A 383 -11.77 -16.68 -23.31
N ASP A 384 -11.50 -17.63 -22.41
CA ASP A 384 -11.42 -19.05 -22.75
C ASP A 384 -12.79 -19.59 -23.19
N GLU A 385 -12.80 -20.28 -24.32
CA GLU A 385 -13.98 -20.98 -24.82
C GLU A 385 -14.32 -22.17 -23.91
N ALA A 386 -15.60 -22.26 -23.53
CA ALA A 386 -16.13 -23.31 -22.69
C ALA A 386 -16.85 -24.40 -23.47
N ALA A 387 -17.48 -24.06 -24.59
CA ALA A 387 -18.12 -25.00 -25.51
C ALA A 387 -18.61 -24.28 -26.78
N VAL A 388 -18.92 -25.05 -27.81
CA VAL A 388 -19.69 -24.59 -28.97
C VAL A 388 -21.14 -25.05 -28.81
N LEU A 389 -22.10 -24.17 -29.04
CA LEU A 389 -23.52 -24.47 -29.05
C LEU A 389 -23.98 -24.86 -30.45
N ASP A 390 -24.76 -25.94 -30.54
CA ASP A 390 -25.51 -26.36 -31.74
C ASP A 390 -26.75 -25.48 -31.97
N GLY A 391 -26.53 -24.17 -32.08
CA GLY A 391 -27.57 -23.15 -32.22
C GLY A 391 -28.10 -22.62 -30.89
N VAL A 392 -28.47 -21.34 -30.89
CA VAL A 392 -29.06 -20.65 -29.74
C VAL A 392 -30.57 -20.52 -29.97
N PRO A 393 -31.42 -21.03 -29.06
CA PRO A 393 -32.87 -20.87 -29.18
C PRO A 393 -33.30 -19.41 -29.22
N GLU A 394 -34.43 -19.11 -29.86
CA GLU A 394 -34.95 -17.74 -29.90
C GLU A 394 -35.27 -17.23 -28.48
N PRO A 395 -34.85 -16.00 -28.13
CA PRO A 395 -35.13 -15.40 -26.84
C PRO A 395 -36.57 -14.90 -26.78
N SER A 396 -37.17 -14.99 -25.60
CA SER A 396 -38.49 -14.40 -25.30
C SER A 396 -38.35 -13.07 -24.57
N ARG A 397 -39.38 -12.22 -24.61
CA ARG A 397 -39.46 -11.01 -23.77
C ARG A 397 -40.14 -11.34 -22.43
N THR A 398 -39.58 -10.82 -21.34
CA THR A 398 -40.18 -10.86 -20.00
C THR A 398 -41.21 -9.74 -19.82
N ASP A 399 -42.02 -9.81 -18.75
CA ASP A 399 -43.09 -8.84 -18.47
C ASP A 399 -42.57 -7.39 -18.26
N ASP A 400 -41.32 -7.24 -17.85
CA ASP A 400 -40.59 -5.98 -17.69
C ASP A 400 -39.81 -5.56 -18.95
N GLY A 401 -39.95 -6.30 -20.04
CA GLY A 401 -39.38 -5.96 -21.36
C GLY A 401 -37.95 -6.42 -21.60
N ALA A 402 -37.31 -7.14 -20.67
CA ALA A 402 -35.98 -7.74 -20.89
C ALA A 402 -36.07 -8.97 -21.82
N TRP A 403 -34.94 -9.34 -22.43
CA TRP A 403 -34.80 -10.59 -23.18
C TRP A 403 -34.41 -11.74 -22.24
N GLN A 404 -34.95 -12.93 -22.49
CA GLN A 404 -34.68 -14.13 -21.72
C GLN A 404 -34.49 -15.32 -22.68
N LEU A 405 -33.33 -15.96 -22.59
CA LEU A 405 -33.09 -17.23 -23.26
C LEU A 405 -33.72 -18.39 -22.45
N PRO A 406 -34.36 -19.36 -23.11
CA PRO A 406 -34.77 -20.59 -22.44
C PRO A 406 -33.54 -21.38 -21.99
N PRO A 407 -33.65 -22.25 -20.97
CA PRO A 407 -32.54 -23.09 -20.55
C PRO A 407 -32.05 -23.98 -21.68
N ILE A 408 -30.74 -24.00 -21.92
CA ILE A 408 -30.11 -24.77 -23.00
C ILE A 408 -29.50 -26.05 -22.43
N PRO A 409 -29.62 -27.23 -23.07
CA PRO A 409 -28.87 -28.41 -22.69
C PRO A 409 -27.37 -28.12 -22.65
N VAL A 410 -26.68 -28.70 -21.67
CA VAL A 410 -25.25 -28.46 -21.51
C VAL A 410 -24.46 -29.16 -22.64
N PRO A 411 -23.65 -28.43 -23.44
CA PRO A 411 -22.85 -28.97 -24.55
C PRO A 411 -21.57 -29.67 -24.07
N ASP A 412 -20.78 -30.23 -24.99
CA ASP A 412 -19.47 -30.82 -24.65
C ASP A 412 -18.52 -29.75 -24.08
N ARG A 413 -17.98 -30.00 -22.89
CA ARG A 413 -17.10 -29.06 -22.18
C ARG A 413 -15.72 -29.02 -22.83
N ILE A 414 -15.26 -27.82 -23.15
CA ILE A 414 -13.87 -27.50 -23.46
C ILE A 414 -13.21 -27.05 -22.16
N ALA A 415 -12.12 -27.70 -21.76
CA ALA A 415 -11.36 -27.30 -20.58
C ALA A 415 -10.65 -25.96 -20.83
N PRO A 416 -10.62 -25.03 -19.85
CA PRO A 416 -9.88 -23.80 -19.99
C PRO A 416 -8.37 -24.09 -20.12
N SER A 417 -7.66 -23.19 -20.81
CA SER A 417 -6.24 -23.35 -21.16
C SER A 417 -5.30 -23.48 -19.94
N ASN A 418 -5.79 -23.21 -18.73
CA ASN A 418 -5.03 -23.14 -17.48
C ASN A 418 -5.18 -24.42 -16.62
N GLU A 419 -6.07 -25.36 -16.97
CA GLU A 419 -6.24 -26.63 -16.25
C GLU A 419 -5.24 -27.68 -16.78
N SER A 420 -4.42 -28.27 -15.90
CA SER A 420 -3.59 -29.44 -16.27
C SER A 420 -4.49 -30.60 -16.69
N GLU A 421 -4.15 -31.30 -17.78
CA GLU A 421 -4.92 -32.39 -18.41
C GLU A 421 -5.33 -33.57 -17.48
N GLU A 422 -4.92 -33.59 -16.20
CA GLU A 422 -5.26 -34.63 -15.21
C GLU A 422 -6.60 -34.40 -14.48
N ARG A 423 -7.70 -34.15 -15.20
CA ARG A 423 -9.06 -34.30 -14.64
C ARG A 423 -9.85 -35.35 -15.41
N THR A 424 -9.90 -36.56 -14.85
CA THR A 424 -10.59 -37.72 -15.43
C THR A 424 -12.13 -37.66 -15.32
N ASP A 425 -12.73 -36.62 -14.75
CA ASP A 425 -14.18 -36.49 -14.55
C ASP A 425 -14.92 -35.66 -15.61
N GLY A 426 -14.23 -34.97 -16.53
CA GLY A 426 -14.69 -34.55 -17.88
C GLY A 426 -16.01 -33.76 -18.05
N GLY A 427 -16.80 -33.52 -17.01
CA GLY A 427 -18.17 -32.99 -17.10
C GLY A 427 -18.36 -31.66 -16.38
N TRP A 428 -19.33 -30.89 -16.88
CA TRP A 428 -19.83 -29.68 -16.24
C TRP A 428 -20.33 -29.94 -14.81
N ARG A 429 -20.13 -28.96 -13.92
CA ARG A 429 -20.61 -29.00 -12.55
C ARG A 429 -21.79 -28.05 -12.38
N SER A 430 -22.71 -28.43 -11.50
CA SER A 430 -23.76 -27.51 -11.06
C SER A 430 -23.11 -26.26 -10.47
N ARG A 431 -23.58 -25.09 -10.94
CA ARG A 431 -23.07 -23.73 -10.67
C ARG A 431 -21.84 -23.28 -11.46
N ASP A 432 -21.34 -24.07 -12.40
CA ASP A 432 -20.35 -23.56 -13.35
C ASP A 432 -20.91 -22.33 -14.06
N ALA A 433 -20.12 -21.26 -14.08
CA ALA A 433 -20.50 -19.99 -14.66
C ALA A 433 -20.03 -19.93 -16.11
N VAL A 434 -20.93 -19.48 -16.97
CA VAL A 434 -20.68 -19.30 -18.39
C VAL A 434 -21.26 -18.00 -18.87
N PHE A 435 -20.82 -17.52 -20.02
CA PHE A 435 -21.53 -16.44 -20.70
C PHE A 435 -21.49 -16.65 -22.20
N LEU A 436 -22.40 -15.95 -22.87
CA LEU A 436 -22.53 -15.93 -24.31
C LEU A 436 -22.59 -14.48 -24.80
N TYR A 437 -22.13 -14.22 -26.02
CA TYR A 437 -22.22 -12.89 -26.62
C TYR A 437 -23.47 -12.80 -27.51
N ALA A 438 -24.29 -11.80 -27.25
CA ALA A 438 -25.42 -11.42 -28.06
C ALA A 438 -25.12 -10.08 -28.72
N SER A 439 -25.45 -9.94 -29.99
CA SER A 439 -25.14 -8.77 -30.81
C SER A 439 -26.38 -8.29 -31.54
N SER A 440 -26.47 -7.01 -31.80
CA SER A 440 -27.42 -6.44 -32.74
C SER A 440 -26.69 -5.46 -33.66
N VAL A 441 -27.11 -5.42 -34.92
CA VAL A 441 -26.54 -4.52 -35.91
C VAL A 441 -27.46 -3.31 -36.03
N ASN A 442 -26.95 -2.15 -35.62
CA ASN A 442 -27.66 -0.87 -35.61
C ASN A 442 -27.02 0.07 -36.66
N ASP A 443 -27.69 1.18 -36.99
CA ASP A 443 -27.17 2.18 -37.94
C ASP A 443 -25.81 2.80 -37.52
N ASN A 444 -25.42 2.65 -36.25
CA ASN A 444 -24.18 3.17 -35.66
C ASN A 444 -23.08 2.10 -35.46
N GLY A 445 -23.32 0.83 -35.82
CA GLY A 445 -22.37 -0.28 -35.60
C GLY A 445 -23.02 -1.51 -34.96
N GLU A 446 -22.19 -2.48 -34.56
CA GLU A 446 -22.63 -3.70 -33.85
C GLU A 446 -22.64 -3.45 -32.33
N ASP A 447 -23.83 -3.41 -31.72
CA ASP A 447 -24.01 -3.30 -30.27
C ASP A 447 -24.10 -4.71 -29.69
N GLY A 448 -23.16 -5.06 -28.81
CA GLY A 448 -23.11 -6.39 -28.20
C GLY A 448 -23.21 -6.38 -26.68
N VAL A 449 -23.95 -7.36 -26.15
CA VAL A 449 -24.18 -7.57 -24.72
C VAL A 449 -23.77 -8.97 -24.32
N VAL A 450 -23.24 -9.07 -23.11
CA VAL A 450 -22.87 -10.33 -22.47
C VAL A 450 -24.09 -10.91 -21.78
N VAL A 451 -24.45 -12.13 -22.15
CA VAL A 451 -25.55 -12.89 -21.54
C VAL A 451 -24.96 -13.92 -20.58
N SER A 452 -24.99 -13.61 -19.29
CA SER A 452 -24.48 -14.48 -18.22
C SER A 452 -25.40 -15.67 -18.00
N GLY A 453 -24.83 -16.84 -17.77
CA GLY A 453 -25.55 -18.06 -17.45
C GLY A 453 -24.84 -18.93 -16.43
N ARG A 454 -25.58 -19.89 -15.88
CA ARG A 454 -25.06 -20.89 -14.93
C ARG A 454 -25.57 -22.26 -15.27
N VAL A 455 -24.70 -23.26 -15.12
CA VAL A 455 -25.11 -24.66 -15.15
C VAL A 455 -25.98 -24.96 -13.93
N THR A 456 -27.15 -25.52 -14.17
CA THR A 456 -28.13 -25.88 -13.14
C THR A 456 -28.63 -27.30 -13.39
N GLN A 457 -29.00 -28.00 -12.33
CA GLN A 457 -29.57 -29.34 -12.44
C GLN A 457 -31.09 -29.24 -12.50
N ARG A 458 -31.70 -29.79 -13.55
CA ARG A 458 -33.16 -29.82 -13.75
C ARG A 458 -33.58 -31.22 -14.20
N ASN A 459 -34.45 -31.87 -13.41
CA ASN A 459 -34.98 -33.22 -13.71
C ASN A 459 -33.89 -34.28 -14.02
N ASN A 460 -32.82 -34.31 -13.21
CA ASN A 460 -31.62 -35.14 -13.39
C ASN A 460 -30.67 -34.78 -14.55
N ASP A 461 -31.02 -33.84 -15.42
CA ASP A 461 -30.14 -33.33 -16.50
C ASP A 461 -29.49 -31.99 -16.12
N LEU A 462 -28.33 -31.69 -16.70
CA LEU A 462 -27.68 -30.39 -16.55
C LEU A 462 -28.12 -29.48 -17.71
N VAL A 463 -28.57 -28.26 -17.36
CA VAL A 463 -28.95 -27.21 -18.31
C VAL A 463 -28.28 -25.90 -17.93
N ILE A 464 -27.97 -25.07 -18.92
CA ILE A 464 -27.48 -23.71 -18.72
C ILE A 464 -28.70 -22.79 -18.61
N ALA A 465 -28.87 -22.15 -17.47
CA ALA A 465 -29.88 -21.12 -17.26
C ALA A 465 -29.22 -19.75 -17.40
N PHE A 466 -29.68 -18.96 -18.36
CA PHE A 466 -29.22 -17.59 -18.59
C PHE A 466 -30.05 -16.58 -17.78
N GLU A 467 -29.41 -15.52 -17.32
CA GLU A 467 -30.07 -14.38 -16.67
C GLU A 467 -30.79 -13.51 -17.73
N PRO A 468 -31.90 -12.85 -17.38
CA PRO A 468 -32.53 -11.87 -18.26
C PRO A 468 -31.54 -10.74 -18.58
N PHE A 469 -31.58 -10.23 -19.81
CA PHE A 469 -30.66 -9.20 -20.29
C PHE A 469 -31.38 -8.16 -21.15
N THR A 470 -30.83 -6.94 -21.21
CA THR A 470 -31.43 -5.83 -21.94
C THR A 470 -30.54 -5.44 -23.12
N LEU A 471 -31.12 -5.42 -24.32
CA LEU A 471 -30.50 -4.89 -25.53
C LEU A 471 -31.59 -4.15 -26.31
N GLU A 472 -31.35 -2.87 -26.60
CA GLU A 472 -32.26 -2.01 -27.37
C GLU A 472 -32.18 -2.36 -28.85
N ALA A 473 -32.83 -3.46 -29.23
CA ALA A 473 -32.88 -3.94 -30.59
C ALA A 473 -34.18 -4.70 -30.87
N ASP A 474 -34.63 -4.63 -32.13
CA ASP A 474 -35.77 -5.40 -32.63
C ASP A 474 -35.41 -6.87 -32.90
N SER A 475 -34.13 -7.15 -33.17
CA SER A 475 -33.61 -8.51 -33.38
C SER A 475 -32.20 -8.66 -32.80
N ILE A 476 -31.88 -9.87 -32.36
CA ILE A 476 -30.61 -10.20 -31.69
C ILE A 476 -29.99 -11.42 -32.36
N THR A 477 -28.71 -11.34 -32.65
CA THR A 477 -27.89 -12.44 -33.15
C THR A 477 -26.98 -12.94 -32.04
N PHE A 478 -26.89 -14.24 -31.86
CA PHE A 478 -26.05 -14.85 -30.85
C PHE A 478 -24.82 -15.50 -31.46
N GLY A 479 -23.67 -15.35 -30.80
CA GLY A 479 -22.50 -16.16 -31.10
C GLY A 479 -22.74 -17.64 -30.76
N GLN A 480 -22.08 -18.55 -31.47
CA GLN A 480 -22.16 -19.99 -31.18
C GLN A 480 -21.26 -20.42 -30.02
N ASN A 481 -20.27 -19.60 -29.67
CA ASN A 481 -19.29 -19.95 -28.65
C ASN A 481 -19.79 -19.52 -27.26
N LEU A 482 -19.73 -20.46 -26.33
CA LEU A 482 -19.95 -20.26 -24.90
C LEU A 482 -18.58 -20.11 -24.24
N TYR A 483 -18.46 -19.20 -23.29
CA TYR A 483 -17.19 -18.88 -22.63
C TYR A 483 -17.23 -19.15 -21.13
N HIS A 484 -16.08 -19.44 -20.54
CA HIS A 484 -15.96 -19.66 -19.10
C HIS A 484 -16.10 -18.35 -18.32
N GLY A 485 -16.77 -18.40 -17.16
CA GLY A 485 -16.85 -17.28 -16.22
C GLY A 485 -18.13 -16.44 -16.35
N THR A 486 -18.12 -15.24 -15.77
CA THR A 486 -19.29 -14.33 -15.71
C THR A 486 -19.02 -12.95 -16.31
N ILE A 487 -17.77 -12.66 -16.67
CA ILE A 487 -17.32 -11.39 -17.21
C ILE A 487 -16.31 -11.69 -18.32
N PRO A 488 -16.47 -11.11 -19.53
CA PRO A 488 -15.50 -11.32 -20.58
C PRO A 488 -14.15 -10.68 -20.27
N SER A 489 -13.13 -11.27 -20.87
CA SER A 489 -11.75 -10.81 -20.82
C SER A 489 -11.35 -10.29 -22.19
N TRP A 490 -10.66 -9.15 -22.20
CA TRP A 490 -10.20 -8.45 -23.38
C TRP A 490 -8.69 -8.27 -23.32
N LYS A 491 -8.02 -8.22 -24.45
CA LYS A 491 -6.57 -8.01 -24.54
C LYS A 491 -6.25 -7.01 -25.64
N ILE A 492 -5.16 -6.27 -25.48
CA ILE A 492 -4.62 -5.43 -26.54
C ILE A 492 -3.64 -6.26 -27.36
N ASP A 493 -3.80 -6.22 -28.68
CA ASP A 493 -2.80 -6.67 -29.62
C ASP A 493 -2.11 -5.45 -30.25
N THR A 494 -0.78 -5.47 -30.33
CA THR A 494 0.02 -4.34 -30.80
C THR A 494 1.18 -4.81 -31.67
N PRO A 495 1.63 -3.99 -32.64
CA PRO A 495 2.86 -4.25 -33.37
C PRO A 495 4.09 -4.00 -32.47
N ALA A 496 5.29 -3.92 -33.06
CA ALA A 496 6.50 -3.58 -32.31
C ALA A 496 6.35 -2.21 -31.63
N LEU A 497 6.85 -2.08 -30.40
CA LEU A 497 6.76 -0.85 -29.63
C LEU A 497 7.48 0.30 -30.35
N PRO A 498 6.85 1.48 -30.44
CA PRO A 498 7.43 2.63 -31.11
C PRO A 498 8.55 3.24 -30.28
N ARG A 499 9.31 4.16 -30.88
CA ARG A 499 10.38 4.87 -30.19
C ARG A 499 9.79 5.77 -29.09
N MET A 500 10.44 5.82 -27.93
CA MET A 500 10.10 6.81 -26.88
C MET A 500 10.26 8.24 -27.36
N ASN A 501 9.39 9.12 -26.90
CA ASN A 501 9.44 10.54 -27.19
C ASN A 501 10.69 11.21 -26.56
N PRO A 502 11.08 12.41 -27.02
CA PRO A 502 12.29 13.08 -26.55
C PRO A 502 12.31 13.36 -25.04
N GLU A 503 11.16 13.66 -24.44
CA GLU A 503 11.05 13.95 -23.02
C GLU A 503 11.32 12.70 -22.16
N ALA A 504 10.66 11.59 -22.46
CA ALA A 504 10.85 10.31 -21.78
C ALA A 504 12.31 9.85 -21.86
N ARG A 505 12.93 10.02 -23.04
CA ARG A 505 14.36 9.71 -23.24
C ARG A 505 15.29 10.59 -22.42
N ARG A 506 15.00 11.90 -22.33
CA ARG A 506 15.77 12.85 -21.51
C ARG A 506 15.72 12.45 -20.04
N ILE A 507 14.52 12.16 -19.53
CA ILE A 507 14.29 11.75 -18.14
C ILE A 507 15.04 10.44 -17.84
N ARG A 508 14.92 9.44 -18.74
CA ARG A 508 15.54 8.12 -18.59
C ARG A 508 17.02 8.05 -18.96
N GLN A 509 17.58 9.15 -19.47
CA GLN A 509 18.95 9.24 -19.98
C GLN A 509 19.29 8.17 -21.03
N THR A 510 18.36 7.91 -21.97
CA THR A 510 18.53 6.89 -23.01
C THR A 510 19.26 7.45 -24.27
N PRO A 511 20.36 6.83 -24.74
CA PRO A 511 21.11 7.25 -25.94
C PRO A 511 20.25 7.35 -27.21
N GLU A 512 20.51 8.37 -28.06
CA GLU A 512 19.71 8.70 -29.27
C GLU A 512 19.43 7.52 -30.20
N GLU A 513 20.40 6.64 -30.34
CA GLU A 513 20.38 5.47 -31.23
C GLU A 513 19.45 4.35 -30.74
N ARG A 514 19.07 4.33 -29.45
CA ARG A 514 18.20 3.30 -28.87
C ARG A 514 16.73 3.72 -28.88
N LEU A 515 15.85 2.73 -29.00
CA LEU A 515 14.39 2.93 -28.98
C LEU A 515 13.84 3.39 -27.62
N GLY A 516 14.58 3.19 -26.53
CA GLY A 516 14.20 3.65 -25.18
C GLY A 516 13.80 2.55 -24.20
N TRP A 517 13.34 1.41 -24.74
CA TRP A 517 12.81 0.29 -23.97
C TRP A 517 13.88 -0.57 -23.31
N ARG A 518 13.49 -1.24 -22.21
CA ARG A 518 14.30 -2.24 -21.52
C ARG A 518 13.48 -3.52 -21.33
N SER A 519 14.17 -4.67 -21.37
CA SER A 519 13.50 -5.95 -21.17
C SER A 519 13.01 -6.08 -19.72
N GLY A 520 11.79 -6.60 -19.55
CA GLY A 520 11.13 -6.75 -18.26
C GLY A 520 10.40 -5.50 -17.76
N GLU A 521 10.49 -4.37 -18.48
CA GLU A 521 9.79 -3.13 -18.13
C GLU A 521 8.27 -3.32 -18.15
N VAL A 522 7.58 -2.71 -17.19
CA VAL A 522 6.11 -2.73 -17.14
C VAL A 522 5.59 -1.43 -17.74
N VAL A 523 4.67 -1.56 -18.67
CA VAL A 523 4.00 -0.44 -19.37
C VAL A 523 2.50 -0.62 -19.28
N PHE A 524 1.74 0.41 -19.61
CA PHE A 524 0.30 0.30 -19.75
C PHE A 524 -0.25 1.20 -20.87
N MET A 525 -1.42 0.82 -21.39
CA MET A 525 -2.27 1.69 -22.19
C MET A 525 -3.55 1.99 -21.41
N VAL A 526 -4.20 3.11 -21.74
CA VAL A 526 -5.46 3.54 -21.14
C VAL A 526 -6.58 3.37 -22.17
N LEU A 527 -7.61 2.63 -21.81
CA LEU A 527 -8.79 2.38 -22.62
C LEU A 527 -10.03 2.99 -21.95
N GLU A 528 -11.09 3.16 -22.72
CA GLU A 528 -12.42 3.48 -22.24
C GLU A 528 -13.27 2.20 -22.18
N GLY A 529 -13.94 1.99 -21.05
CA GLY A 529 -14.84 0.85 -20.85
C GLY A 529 -15.95 1.20 -19.87
N GLU A 530 -16.28 0.28 -18.96
CA GLU A 530 -17.38 0.48 -18.03
C GLU A 530 -17.09 1.60 -17.03
N HIS A 531 -18.10 2.41 -16.70
CA HIS A 531 -17.97 3.47 -15.71
C HIS A 531 -17.72 2.88 -14.31
N GLN A 532 -16.58 3.22 -13.72
CA GLN A 532 -16.17 2.75 -12.41
C GLN A 532 -16.61 3.74 -11.32
N ALA A 533 -17.38 3.26 -10.35
CA ALA A 533 -17.85 4.08 -9.22
C ALA A 533 -16.70 4.59 -8.32
N SER A 534 -15.58 3.87 -8.26
CA SER A 534 -14.38 4.22 -7.49
C SER A 534 -13.67 5.44 -8.07
N THR A 535 -13.27 5.36 -9.33
CA THR A 535 -12.52 6.42 -10.03
C THR A 535 -13.44 7.54 -10.50
N GLY A 536 -14.74 7.26 -10.69
CA GLY A 536 -15.69 8.20 -11.28
C GLY A 536 -15.43 8.45 -12.75
N SER A 537 -14.77 7.49 -13.43
CA SER A 537 -14.41 7.54 -14.84
C SER A 537 -14.75 6.22 -15.51
N ASN A 538 -14.77 6.23 -16.84
CA ASN A 538 -14.83 5.04 -17.68
C ASN A 538 -13.44 4.54 -18.09
N LEU A 539 -12.36 5.03 -17.47
CA LEU A 539 -11.01 4.69 -17.88
C LEU A 539 -10.52 3.40 -17.23
N ILE A 540 -9.93 2.53 -18.05
CA ILE A 540 -9.37 1.25 -17.63
C ILE A 540 -7.91 1.20 -18.05
N ARG A 541 -7.07 0.67 -17.19
CA ARG A 541 -5.65 0.46 -17.46
C ARG A 541 -5.39 -0.98 -17.86
N VAL A 542 -4.72 -1.18 -19.00
CA VAL A 542 -4.23 -2.50 -19.44
C VAL A 542 -2.71 -2.52 -19.38
N SER A 543 -2.16 -3.29 -18.44
CA SER A 543 -0.71 -3.40 -18.25
C SER A 543 -0.10 -4.43 -19.20
N GLY A 544 1.17 -4.27 -19.53
CA GLY A 544 1.94 -5.22 -20.32
C GLY A 544 3.40 -5.24 -19.92
N ARG A 545 4.11 -6.30 -20.29
CA ARG A 545 5.54 -6.44 -20.02
C ARG A 545 6.34 -6.41 -21.31
N VAL A 546 7.35 -5.55 -21.33
CA VAL A 546 8.22 -5.35 -22.48
C VAL A 546 9.25 -6.46 -22.59
N SER A 547 9.37 -7.05 -23.78
CA SER A 547 10.35 -8.08 -24.11
C SER A 547 11.14 -7.68 -25.35
N GLY A 548 12.47 -7.84 -25.27
CA GLY A 548 13.37 -7.60 -26.40
C GLY A 548 13.62 -8.89 -27.14
N GLN A 549 13.13 -8.99 -28.37
CA GLN A 549 13.41 -10.11 -29.28
C GLN A 549 14.59 -9.76 -30.19
N THR A 550 15.58 -10.65 -30.27
CA THR A 550 16.70 -10.49 -31.21
C THR A 550 16.23 -10.91 -32.60
N VAL A 551 16.33 -9.99 -33.55
CA VAL A 551 16.02 -10.20 -34.97
C VAL A 551 17.27 -9.88 -35.78
N ASP A 552 17.39 -10.41 -37.00
CA ASP A 552 18.61 -10.31 -37.82
C ASP A 552 19.15 -8.87 -38.00
N ASP A 553 18.29 -7.85 -37.95
CA ASP A 553 18.62 -6.41 -38.10
C ASP A 553 18.56 -5.58 -36.78
N GLY A 554 18.48 -6.24 -35.61
CA GLY A 554 18.51 -5.56 -34.30
C GLY A 554 17.51 -6.10 -33.28
N THR A 555 17.28 -5.36 -32.19
CA THR A 555 16.31 -5.75 -31.16
C THR A 555 14.94 -5.18 -31.44
N ARG A 556 13.96 -6.04 -31.67
CA ARG A 556 12.54 -5.69 -31.75
C ARG A 556 11.94 -5.72 -30.35
N TRP A 557 11.31 -4.62 -29.95
CA TRP A 557 10.61 -4.54 -28.66
C TRP A 557 9.14 -4.84 -28.85
N ILE A 558 8.60 -5.76 -28.07
CA ILE A 558 7.18 -6.10 -28.04
C ILE A 558 6.67 -6.01 -26.60
N SER A 559 5.38 -5.78 -26.43
CA SER A 559 4.73 -5.86 -25.12
C SER A 559 3.79 -7.05 -25.08
N GLU A 560 3.98 -7.91 -24.08
CA GLU A 560 3.01 -8.94 -23.73
C GLU A 560 1.95 -8.30 -22.82
N TRP A 561 0.81 -7.93 -23.41
CA TRP A 561 -0.30 -7.31 -22.69
C TRP A 561 -1.08 -8.32 -21.85
N ASN A 562 -1.45 -7.90 -20.65
CA ASN A 562 -2.36 -8.63 -19.79
C ASN A 562 -3.80 -8.53 -20.31
N THR A 563 -4.65 -9.44 -19.84
CA THR A 563 -6.08 -9.35 -20.07
C THR A 563 -6.74 -8.40 -19.06
N VAL A 564 -7.86 -7.83 -19.46
CA VAL A 564 -8.72 -7.01 -18.60
C VAL A 564 -10.15 -7.51 -18.67
N ASN A 565 -10.82 -7.58 -17.53
CA ASN A 565 -12.20 -8.04 -17.47
C ASN A 565 -13.14 -6.84 -17.66
N SER A 566 -14.07 -6.93 -18.61
CA SER A 566 -15.08 -5.88 -18.81
C SER A 566 -16.34 -6.44 -19.46
N ARG A 567 -17.50 -6.02 -18.95
CA ARG A 567 -18.81 -6.42 -19.49
C ARG A 567 -19.11 -5.81 -20.84
N ILE A 568 -18.53 -4.64 -21.11
CA ILE A 568 -18.62 -3.97 -22.41
C ILE A 568 -17.26 -4.07 -23.10
N ARG A 569 -17.28 -4.05 -24.44
CA ARG A 569 -16.04 -4.01 -25.21
C ARG A 569 -15.30 -2.71 -24.91
N PRO A 570 -14.05 -2.75 -24.41
CA PRO A 570 -13.25 -1.55 -24.26
C PRO A 570 -12.93 -0.93 -25.61
N ASN A 571 -12.84 0.40 -25.66
CA ASN A 571 -12.47 1.19 -26.81
C ASN A 571 -11.22 2.03 -26.51
N PHE A 572 -10.53 2.49 -27.55
CA PHE A 572 -9.46 3.47 -27.36
C PHE A 572 -10.06 4.84 -27.04
N ARG A 573 -9.44 5.57 -26.12
CA ARG A 573 -9.87 6.92 -25.72
C ARG A 573 -9.70 7.90 -26.86
N ASP A 574 -10.63 8.84 -27.04
CA ASP A 574 -10.43 9.98 -27.93
C ASP A 574 -9.57 11.07 -27.27
N ARG A 575 -8.61 11.62 -28.02
CA ARG A 575 -7.87 12.81 -27.64
C ARG A 575 -8.69 14.07 -27.93
N PRO A 576 -8.37 15.21 -27.28
CA PRO A 576 -9.07 16.47 -27.56
C PRO A 576 -9.01 16.95 -29.02
N ASP A 577 -8.03 16.45 -29.79
CA ASP A 577 -7.88 16.74 -31.23
C ASP A 577 -8.65 15.77 -32.15
N GLY A 578 -9.40 14.83 -31.58
CA GLY A 578 -10.19 13.82 -32.30
C GLY A 578 -9.39 12.61 -32.78
N THR A 579 -8.11 12.47 -32.39
CA THR A 579 -7.31 11.26 -32.67
C THR A 579 -7.44 10.22 -31.56
N LEU A 580 -7.19 8.94 -31.85
CA LEU A 580 -7.19 7.90 -30.82
C LEU A 580 -5.95 8.01 -29.92
N ASP A 581 -6.14 7.87 -28.62
CA ASP A 581 -5.05 7.75 -27.67
C ASP A 581 -4.46 6.34 -27.68
N LEU A 582 -3.44 6.16 -28.52
CA LEU A 582 -2.64 4.94 -28.58
C LEU A 582 -1.32 5.10 -27.81
N GLY A 583 -1.35 5.93 -26.77
CA GLY A 583 -0.23 6.22 -25.91
C GLY A 583 0.18 5.04 -25.04
N ILE A 584 1.50 4.81 -24.97
CA ILE A 584 2.13 3.84 -24.08
C ILE A 584 2.74 4.58 -22.90
N TYR A 585 2.30 4.25 -21.71
CA TYR A 585 2.72 4.87 -20.46
C TYR A 585 3.66 3.93 -19.72
N GLY A 586 4.78 4.44 -19.19
CA GLY A 586 5.62 3.66 -18.29
C GLY A 586 4.90 3.44 -16.97
N ASP A 587 4.91 2.20 -16.45
CA ASP A 587 4.35 1.91 -15.13
C ASP A 587 5.40 2.08 -14.04
N TYR A 588 5.35 3.20 -13.33
CA TYR A 588 6.21 3.44 -12.19
C TYR A 588 5.47 3.07 -10.91
N ALA A 589 5.85 1.96 -10.29
CA ALA A 589 5.33 1.55 -9.00
C ALA A 589 6.08 2.24 -7.85
N GLY A 590 5.34 2.64 -6.81
CA GLY A 590 5.90 3.07 -5.53
C GLY A 590 7.02 4.10 -5.64
N ALA A 591 8.21 3.75 -5.12
CA ALA A 591 9.34 4.67 -5.06
C ALA A 591 9.87 5.09 -6.43
N SER A 592 9.64 4.26 -7.46
CA SER A 592 10.03 4.58 -8.84
C SER A 592 9.23 5.74 -9.41
N LEU A 593 7.96 5.94 -9.02
CA LEU A 593 7.16 7.10 -9.43
C LEU A 593 7.68 8.38 -8.79
N THR A 594 8.09 8.31 -7.52
CA THR A 594 8.74 9.44 -6.86
C THR A 594 10.10 9.77 -7.47
N ALA A 595 10.92 8.76 -7.78
CA ALA A 595 12.17 8.96 -8.51
C ALA A 595 11.92 9.60 -9.88
N HIS A 596 10.91 9.12 -10.62
CA HIS A 596 10.49 9.72 -11.88
C HIS A 596 10.08 11.20 -11.70
N ALA A 597 9.33 11.53 -10.64
CA ALA A 597 8.96 12.91 -10.32
C ALA A 597 10.19 13.83 -10.12
N PHE A 598 11.22 13.36 -9.43
CA PHE A 598 12.48 14.09 -9.29
C PHE A 598 13.23 14.22 -10.63
N ASP A 599 13.30 13.15 -11.42
CA ASP A 599 14.00 13.14 -12.71
C ASP A 599 13.30 14.00 -13.78
N ARG A 600 11.99 14.26 -13.66
CA ARG A 600 11.25 15.22 -14.49
C ARG A 600 11.74 16.66 -14.31
N VAL A 601 12.18 17.02 -13.10
CA VAL A 601 12.65 18.37 -12.76
C VAL A 601 14.14 18.53 -13.09
N ALA A 602 14.97 17.57 -12.68
CA ALA A 602 16.39 17.56 -12.97
C ALA A 602 16.82 16.12 -13.32
N PRO A 603 17.11 15.82 -14.61
CA PRO A 603 17.46 14.47 -15.02
C PRO A 603 18.63 13.89 -14.23
N GLY A 604 18.41 12.74 -13.60
CA GLY A 604 19.40 12.06 -12.75
C GLY A 604 19.33 12.42 -11.27
N LEU A 605 18.55 13.44 -10.88
CA LEU A 605 18.32 13.76 -9.48
C LEU A 605 17.61 12.61 -8.78
N GLY A 606 16.53 12.08 -9.37
CA GLY A 606 15.77 10.95 -8.85
C GLY A 606 16.62 9.70 -8.77
N LYS A 607 17.34 9.37 -9.85
CA LYS A 607 18.30 8.26 -9.92
C LYS A 607 19.25 8.19 -8.72
N TRP A 608 19.88 9.31 -8.34
CA TRP A 608 20.87 9.30 -7.26
C TRP A 608 20.23 9.49 -5.89
N LEU A 609 19.42 10.54 -5.75
CA LEU A 609 18.81 10.91 -4.48
C LEU A 609 17.88 9.82 -3.97
N VAL A 610 16.94 9.38 -4.80
CA VAL A 610 15.90 8.45 -4.35
C VAL A 610 16.51 7.09 -4.08
N THR A 611 17.48 6.61 -4.86
CA THR A 611 18.19 5.38 -4.50
C THR A 611 18.90 5.50 -3.16
N ILE A 612 19.66 6.58 -2.89
CA ILE A 612 20.31 6.78 -1.58
C ILE A 612 19.27 6.85 -0.46
N ALA A 613 18.18 7.60 -0.65
CA ALA A 613 17.10 7.71 0.32
C ALA A 613 16.43 6.35 0.59
N CYS A 614 16.17 5.55 -0.45
CA CYS A 614 15.61 4.21 -0.34
C CYS A 614 16.50 3.29 0.50
N TRP A 615 17.83 3.33 0.30
CA TRP A 615 18.76 2.55 1.13
C TRP A 615 18.74 2.99 2.59
N LEU A 616 18.81 4.30 2.86
CA LEU A 616 18.80 4.84 4.22
C LEU A 616 17.48 4.51 4.94
N PHE A 617 16.35 4.74 4.28
CA PHE A 617 15.01 4.43 4.80
C PHE A 617 14.83 2.94 5.05
N ALA A 618 15.19 2.08 4.10
CA ALA A 618 15.07 0.64 4.28
C ALA A 618 15.93 0.12 5.46
N ILE A 619 17.18 0.58 5.58
CA ILE A 619 18.07 0.21 6.68
C ILE A 619 17.46 0.64 8.02
N SER A 620 17.02 1.90 8.13
CA SER A 620 16.46 2.41 9.38
C SER A 620 15.19 1.65 9.79
N THR A 621 14.30 1.37 8.83
CA THR A 621 13.06 0.62 9.07
C THR A 621 13.33 -0.82 9.51
N MET A 622 14.24 -1.53 8.83
CA MET A 622 14.63 -2.90 9.20
C MET A 622 15.20 -3.00 10.61
N ILE A 623 15.99 -2.01 11.03
CA ILE A 623 16.59 -2.01 12.36
C ILE A 623 15.50 -1.87 13.44
N SER A 624 14.53 -0.97 13.26
CA SER A 624 13.44 -0.78 14.23
C SER A 624 12.45 -1.94 14.27
N TRP A 625 12.02 -2.43 13.10
CA TRP A 625 11.08 -3.55 13.04
C TRP A 625 11.69 -4.86 13.54
N SER A 626 13.00 -5.05 13.39
CA SER A 626 13.71 -6.13 14.08
C SER A 626 13.57 -6.03 15.60
N TYR A 627 13.64 -4.83 16.18
CA TYR A 627 13.46 -4.66 17.62
C TYR A 627 12.00 -4.92 18.05
N TYR A 628 11.02 -4.51 17.24
CA TYR A 628 9.62 -4.78 17.53
C TYR A 628 9.32 -6.28 17.57
N GLY A 629 9.82 -7.03 16.59
CA GLY A 629 9.69 -8.48 16.59
C GLY A 629 10.48 -9.15 17.73
N GLU A 630 11.66 -8.63 18.10
CA GLU A 630 12.42 -9.09 19.28
C GLU A 630 11.59 -8.94 20.57
N GLN A 631 10.90 -7.82 20.75
CA GLN A 631 10.02 -7.60 21.91
C GLN A 631 8.80 -8.52 21.90
N GLY A 632 8.29 -8.84 20.71
CA GLY A 632 7.27 -9.88 20.54
C GLY A 632 7.78 -11.27 20.97
N VAL A 633 8.95 -11.67 20.48
CA VAL A 633 9.60 -12.93 20.87
C VAL A 633 9.85 -12.98 22.37
N TYR A 634 10.30 -11.88 22.97
CA TYR A 634 10.45 -11.77 24.42
C TYR A 634 9.10 -11.93 25.15
N TYR A 635 8.01 -11.37 24.66
CA TYR A 635 6.69 -11.55 25.28
C TYR A 635 6.25 -13.03 25.28
N LEU A 636 6.51 -13.77 24.21
CA LEU A 636 6.13 -15.20 24.09
C LEU A 636 7.06 -16.12 24.90
N CYS A 637 8.37 -15.86 24.86
CA CYS A 637 9.39 -16.77 25.37
C CYS A 637 10.09 -16.26 26.64
N GLY A 638 9.83 -15.04 27.12
CA GLY A 638 10.52 -14.40 28.24
C GLY A 638 10.27 -15.04 29.61
N ARG A 639 9.35 -16.00 29.71
CA ARG A 639 9.16 -16.84 30.90
C ARG A 639 10.16 -17.99 31.00
N LEU A 640 10.94 -18.24 29.95
CA LEU A 640 12.04 -19.21 29.97
C LEU A 640 13.21 -18.69 30.81
N SER A 641 14.21 -19.54 31.06
CA SER A 641 15.47 -19.10 31.67
C SER A 641 16.14 -18.01 30.82
N LYS A 642 16.82 -17.05 31.46
CA LYS A 642 17.50 -15.92 30.79
C LYS A 642 18.33 -16.35 29.58
N SER A 643 19.17 -17.38 29.73
CA SER A 643 20.02 -17.91 28.65
C SER A 643 19.24 -18.62 27.54
N ALA A 644 18.03 -19.12 27.81
CA ALA A 644 17.17 -19.68 26.77
C ALA A 644 16.49 -18.55 25.97
N THR A 645 15.97 -17.53 26.66
CA THR A 645 15.36 -16.34 26.04
C THR A 645 16.35 -15.62 25.13
N GLU A 646 17.58 -15.36 25.59
CA GLU A 646 18.63 -14.73 24.78
C GLU A 646 18.98 -15.54 23.52
N ARG A 647 19.01 -16.87 23.61
CA ARG A 647 19.25 -17.75 22.45
C ARG A 647 18.12 -17.68 21.43
N VAL A 648 16.86 -17.68 21.87
CA VAL A 648 15.71 -17.57 20.96
C VAL A 648 15.69 -16.21 20.27
N ILE A 649 15.98 -15.12 20.99
CA ILE A 649 16.11 -13.78 20.42
C ILE A 649 17.24 -13.73 19.38
N LEU A 650 18.40 -14.34 19.67
CA LEU A 650 19.50 -14.41 18.71
C LEU A 650 19.10 -15.18 17.45
N ILE A 651 18.43 -16.33 17.58
CA ILE A 651 17.92 -17.10 16.44
C ILE A 651 16.97 -16.25 15.61
N TYR A 652 16.04 -15.53 16.25
CA TYR A 652 15.14 -14.60 15.56
C TYR A 652 15.91 -13.55 14.75
N LYS A 653 16.93 -12.89 15.34
CA LYS A 653 17.75 -11.88 14.65
C LYS A 653 18.51 -12.46 13.47
N LEU A 654 19.08 -13.66 13.62
CA LEU A 654 19.79 -14.34 12.53
C LEU A 654 18.85 -14.72 11.39
N THR A 655 17.66 -15.22 11.70
CA THR A 655 16.61 -15.50 10.71
C THR A 655 16.16 -14.22 10.01
N TYR A 656 15.95 -13.13 10.76
CA TYR A 656 15.60 -11.82 10.22
C TYR A 656 16.64 -11.34 9.20
N CYS A 657 17.93 -11.43 9.54
CA CYS A 657 19.03 -11.08 8.64
C CYS A 657 19.10 -11.99 7.38
N ALA A 658 18.88 -13.30 7.55
CA ALA A 658 18.89 -14.24 6.44
C ALA A 658 17.77 -13.97 5.43
N LEU A 659 16.58 -13.61 5.93
CA LEU A 659 15.42 -13.30 5.10
C LEU A 659 15.66 -12.12 4.14
N ILE A 660 16.45 -11.11 4.55
CA ILE A 660 16.81 -9.98 3.67
C ILE A 660 17.44 -10.48 2.36
N THR A 661 18.50 -11.30 2.45
CA THR A 661 19.18 -11.84 1.26
C THR A 661 18.27 -12.82 0.52
N LEU A 662 17.56 -13.71 1.23
CA LEU A 662 16.67 -14.69 0.61
C LEU A 662 15.55 -14.02 -0.21
N THR A 663 14.99 -12.91 0.26
CA THR A 663 13.97 -12.16 -0.49
C THR A 663 14.54 -11.53 -1.74
N THR A 664 15.74 -10.94 -1.69
CA THR A 664 16.37 -10.39 -2.89
C THR A 664 16.74 -11.47 -3.92
N ILE A 665 17.00 -12.70 -3.46
CA ILE A 665 17.19 -13.84 -4.34
C ILE A 665 15.85 -14.26 -4.94
N ALA A 666 14.79 -14.37 -4.14
CA ALA A 666 13.45 -14.73 -4.58
C ALA A 666 12.84 -13.72 -5.57
N ALA A 667 13.31 -12.47 -5.54
CA ALA A 667 12.95 -11.42 -6.50
C ALA A 667 13.58 -11.61 -7.89
N MET A 668 14.61 -12.46 -8.02
CA MET A 668 15.25 -12.74 -9.31
C MET A 668 14.41 -13.73 -10.13
N PRO A 669 14.47 -13.67 -11.47
CA PRO A 669 13.74 -14.58 -12.35
C PRO A 669 14.38 -15.98 -12.36
N ILE A 670 14.12 -16.77 -11.31
CA ILE A 670 14.73 -18.09 -11.07
C ILE A 670 13.94 -19.22 -11.77
N ILE A 671 12.61 -19.12 -11.83
CA ILE A 671 11.77 -20.19 -12.37
C ILE A 671 11.64 -19.98 -13.88
N VAL A 672 12.25 -20.84 -14.68
CA VAL A 672 12.19 -20.73 -16.14
C VAL A 672 10.98 -21.50 -16.67
N ASN A 673 10.09 -20.84 -17.41
CA ASN A 673 8.98 -21.49 -18.11
C ASN A 673 9.47 -22.17 -19.41
N GLU A 674 8.64 -23.03 -20.02
CA GLU A 674 8.98 -23.76 -21.26
C GLU A 674 9.40 -22.84 -22.43
N SER A 675 8.97 -21.58 -22.41
CA SER A 675 9.35 -20.52 -23.36
C SER A 675 10.75 -19.91 -23.12
N GLY A 676 11.50 -20.37 -22.11
CA GLY A 676 12.79 -19.81 -21.71
C GLY A 676 12.70 -18.51 -20.91
N GLN A 677 11.50 -18.05 -20.57
CA GLN A 677 11.25 -16.83 -19.81
C GLN A 677 11.28 -17.11 -18.29
N GLY A 678 12.14 -16.43 -17.56
CA GLY A 678 12.26 -16.57 -16.11
C GLY A 678 11.22 -15.74 -15.35
N ARG A 679 10.46 -16.38 -14.45
CA ARG A 679 9.57 -15.72 -13.48
C ARG A 679 10.20 -15.71 -12.07
N PRO A 680 10.08 -14.59 -11.34
CA PRO A 680 10.50 -14.52 -9.95
C PRO A 680 9.57 -15.31 -9.01
N LEU A 681 10.10 -15.74 -7.85
CA LEU A 681 9.32 -16.40 -6.80
C LEU A 681 8.48 -15.38 -6.00
N ILE A 682 9.00 -14.17 -5.83
CA ILE A 682 8.28 -13.01 -5.29
C ILE A 682 8.36 -11.92 -6.34
N GLY A 683 7.35 -11.84 -7.19
CA GLY A 683 7.39 -11.04 -8.41
C GLY A 683 6.81 -9.65 -8.29
N THR A 684 5.95 -9.42 -7.30
CA THR A 684 5.22 -8.17 -7.14
C THR A 684 5.26 -7.71 -5.68
N ASP A 685 5.29 -6.39 -5.52
CA ASP A 685 5.13 -5.72 -4.23
C ASP A 685 3.78 -6.05 -3.58
N ALA A 686 2.74 -6.28 -4.40
CA ALA A 686 1.39 -6.64 -3.96
C ALA A 686 1.35 -7.92 -3.11
N GLU A 687 2.12 -8.96 -3.43
CA GLU A 687 2.16 -10.21 -2.65
C GLU A 687 2.69 -9.96 -1.22
N LEU A 688 3.77 -9.19 -1.11
CA LEU A 688 4.35 -8.83 0.18
C LEU A 688 3.47 -7.83 0.94
N ASP A 689 2.85 -6.88 0.23
CA ASP A 689 1.93 -5.89 0.79
C ASP A 689 0.68 -6.55 1.37
N MET A 690 0.17 -7.62 0.75
CA MET A 690 -1.01 -8.34 1.22
C MET A 690 -0.81 -8.95 2.62
N TRP A 691 0.32 -9.64 2.85
CA TRP A 691 0.66 -10.22 4.16
C TRP A 691 0.99 -9.15 5.20
N THR A 692 1.66 -8.08 4.78
CA THR A 692 1.93 -6.91 5.63
C THR A 692 0.62 -6.27 6.10
N THR A 693 -0.29 -6.03 5.15
CA THR A 693 -1.62 -5.45 5.38
C THR A 693 -2.41 -6.30 6.37
N LEU A 694 -2.41 -7.63 6.23
CA LEU A 694 -3.06 -8.54 7.17
C LEU A 694 -2.54 -8.35 8.60
N GLY A 695 -1.22 -8.38 8.78
CA GLY A 695 -0.59 -8.23 10.09
C GLY A 695 -0.94 -6.89 10.74
N LEU A 696 -0.77 -5.79 10.00
CA LEU A 696 -1.05 -4.44 10.49
C LEU A 696 -2.55 -4.22 10.77
N GLY A 697 -3.43 -4.80 9.95
CA GLY A 697 -4.88 -4.75 10.15
C GLY A 697 -5.29 -5.43 11.45
N VAL A 698 -4.79 -6.63 11.74
CA VAL A 698 -5.11 -7.31 13.01
C VAL A 698 -4.53 -6.56 14.22
N MET A 699 -3.32 -6.01 14.12
CA MET A 699 -2.73 -5.18 15.18
C MET A 699 -3.62 -3.97 15.51
N LEU A 700 -4.14 -3.30 14.49
CA LEU A 700 -5.07 -2.19 14.62
C LEU A 700 -6.37 -2.60 15.34
N TRP A 701 -6.97 -3.71 14.91
CA TRP A 701 -8.17 -4.29 15.53
C TRP A 701 -7.95 -4.72 16.98
N ALA A 702 -6.74 -5.14 17.35
CA ALA A 702 -6.40 -5.47 18.73
C ALA A 702 -6.15 -4.21 19.57
N ASN A 703 -5.42 -3.23 19.03
CA ASN A 703 -4.95 -2.08 19.80
C ASN A 703 -6.02 -1.00 20.01
N ILE A 704 -6.90 -0.74 19.04
CA ILE A 704 -7.96 0.27 19.21
C ILE A 704 -8.90 -0.03 20.39
N PRO A 705 -9.39 -1.27 20.59
CA PRO A 705 -10.12 -1.63 21.80
C PRO A 705 -9.30 -1.47 23.08
N ILE A 706 -8.02 -1.85 23.07
CA ILE A 706 -7.10 -1.66 24.22
C ILE A 706 -7.03 -0.17 24.56
N MET A 707 -6.85 0.70 23.56
CA MET A 707 -6.81 2.14 23.72
C MET A 707 -8.09 2.68 24.33
N LEU A 708 -9.26 2.23 23.89
CA LEU A 708 -10.55 2.67 24.43
C LEU A 708 -10.76 2.21 25.88
N ILE A 709 -10.47 0.94 26.19
CA ILE A 709 -10.65 0.34 27.52
C ILE A 709 -9.73 1.01 28.55
N PHE A 710 -8.45 1.20 28.20
CA PHE A 710 -7.45 1.79 29.10
C PHE A 710 -7.27 3.30 28.91
N GLY A 711 -8.04 3.91 28.00
CA GLY A 711 -7.96 5.33 27.62
C GLY A 711 -8.14 6.27 28.81
N ARG A 712 -9.06 5.93 29.72
CA ARG A 712 -9.31 6.71 30.93
C ARG A 712 -8.08 6.82 31.83
N GLN A 713 -7.25 5.78 31.91
CA GLN A 713 -6.05 5.79 32.75
C GLN A 713 -4.97 6.67 32.13
N ALA A 714 -4.74 6.53 30.82
CA ALA A 714 -3.81 7.39 30.10
C ALA A 714 -4.23 8.86 30.13
N MET A 715 -5.53 9.15 29.90
CA MET A 715 -6.02 10.52 29.94
C MET A 715 -6.01 11.10 31.35
N LYS A 716 -6.26 10.31 32.40
CA LYS A 716 -6.10 10.77 33.78
C LYS A 716 -4.64 11.16 34.06
N ALA A 717 -3.69 10.31 33.69
CA ALA A 717 -2.27 10.59 33.83
C ALA A 717 -1.87 11.84 33.02
N TYR A 718 -2.35 11.95 31.78
CA TYR A 718 -2.08 13.09 30.91
C TYR A 718 -2.57 14.41 31.52
N HIS A 719 -3.82 14.49 31.97
CA HIS A 719 -4.35 15.70 32.57
C HIS A 719 -3.61 16.09 33.86
N ASP A 720 -3.19 15.11 34.65
CA ASP A 720 -2.40 15.35 35.86
C ASP A 720 -1.01 15.91 35.51
N TYR A 721 -0.31 15.27 34.57
CA TYR A 721 0.97 15.74 34.05
C TYR A 721 0.88 17.17 33.50
N ILE A 722 -0.12 17.46 32.67
CA ILE A 722 -0.31 18.80 32.09
C ILE A 722 -0.65 19.84 33.17
N ARG A 723 -1.38 19.46 34.22
CA ARG A 723 -1.63 20.35 35.37
C ARG A 723 -0.33 20.70 36.09
N ARG A 724 0.50 19.68 36.39
CA ARG A 724 1.82 19.83 37.03
C ARG A 724 2.82 20.59 36.16
N LEU A 725 2.73 20.45 34.84
CA LEU A 725 3.51 21.21 33.88
C LEU A 725 3.13 22.69 33.91
N LYS A 726 1.83 23.00 33.92
CA LYS A 726 1.31 24.37 33.99
C LYS A 726 1.57 25.04 35.34
N SER A 727 1.58 24.30 36.45
CA SER A 727 1.91 24.83 37.78
C SER A 727 3.42 25.08 37.96
N GLY A 728 4.25 24.59 37.04
CA GLY A 728 5.71 24.71 37.11
C GLY A 728 6.40 23.67 38.00
N GLU A 729 5.67 22.70 38.53
CA GLU A 729 6.23 21.61 39.36
C GLU A 729 7.26 20.79 38.57
N ILE A 730 6.94 20.46 37.31
CA ILE A 730 7.86 19.75 36.40
C ILE A 730 8.94 20.69 35.85
N GLY A 731 8.67 22.00 35.79
CA GLY A 731 9.65 22.99 35.34
C GLY A 731 10.88 23.10 36.25
N ARG A 732 10.80 22.63 37.51
CA ARG A 732 11.92 22.65 38.46
C ARG A 732 13.01 21.62 38.17
N THR A 733 12.70 20.56 37.42
CA THR A 733 13.67 19.57 36.95
C THR A 733 14.20 19.89 35.54
N ALA A 734 13.68 20.94 34.90
CA ALA A 734 14.14 21.35 33.59
C ALA A 734 15.49 22.07 33.68
N HIS A 735 16.45 21.66 32.87
CA HIS A 735 17.77 22.29 32.77
C HIS A 735 17.94 22.97 31.40
N GLU A 736 19.10 23.59 31.15
CA GLU A 736 19.42 24.10 29.82
C GLU A 736 19.57 22.93 28.84
N ALA A 737 19.08 23.10 27.61
CA ALA A 737 19.13 22.03 26.64
C ALA A 737 20.61 21.67 26.33
N PRO A 738 21.01 20.39 26.42
CA PRO A 738 22.35 19.97 26.05
C PRO A 738 22.64 20.24 24.57
N LYS A 739 23.92 20.17 24.18
CA LYS A 739 24.29 20.34 22.77
C LYS A 739 23.63 19.25 21.94
N ILE A 740 23.24 19.59 20.72
CA ILE A 740 22.58 18.63 19.81
C ILE A 740 23.43 17.39 19.56
N THR A 741 24.76 17.53 19.55
CA THR A 741 25.70 16.41 19.44
C THR A 741 25.58 15.45 20.61
N ASP A 742 25.39 15.96 21.82
CA ASP A 742 25.28 15.14 23.02
C ASP A 742 23.92 14.42 23.06
N VAL A 743 22.85 15.08 22.61
CA VAL A 743 21.51 14.49 22.44
C VAL A 743 21.53 13.35 21.41
N VAL A 744 22.14 13.59 20.25
CA VAL A 744 22.25 12.60 19.15
C VAL A 744 23.12 11.41 19.57
N GLU A 745 24.21 11.67 20.28
CA GLU A 745 25.11 10.62 20.78
C GLU A 745 24.52 9.85 21.96
N GLY A 746 23.45 10.37 22.59
CA GLY A 746 22.83 9.76 23.75
C GLY A 746 23.68 9.90 25.02
N LYS A 747 24.45 10.97 25.13
CA LYS A 747 25.21 11.25 26.36
C LYS A 747 24.24 11.63 27.47
N ASP A 748 24.49 11.09 28.65
CA ASP A 748 23.75 11.48 29.84
C ASP A 748 24.03 12.95 30.17
N VAL A 749 23.00 13.67 30.58
CA VAL A 749 23.13 15.06 31.06
C VAL A 749 23.77 15.01 32.45
N GLU A 750 24.78 15.86 32.68
CA GLU A 750 25.54 15.89 33.94
C GLU A 750 24.73 16.37 35.15
#